data_AF-A0A444YJ14-F1
#
_entry.id   AF-A0A444YJ14-F1
#
_cell.length_a   1.000
_cell.length_b   1.000
_cell.length_c   1.000
_cell.angle_alpha   90.00
_cell.angle_beta   90.00
_cell.angle_gamma   90.00
#
_symmetry.space_group_name_H-M   'P 1'
#
loop_
_entity.id
_entity.type
_entity.pdbx_description
1 polymer ?
#
loop_
_entity_poly.entity_id
_entity_poly.type
_entity_poly.pdbx_seq_one_letter_code
_entity_poly.pdbx_strand_id
1 'polypeptide(L)'
;MSKQRLEGKVAIVTGGASGIGAEAARLFVENGAFVVIADVNDELGLQVASSIGVDKVSYHHCDVRDEKQVEETVAFAIKKYGSLDIMFSNAGIAGSFYKILDLDLNDFDNTIAVNVRGAAACIKYAARVMVERKTRGSIICTASTASVVALGGDSAPYGYNTSKHGLLGLVRSTCGELGAYGIRVNSISPSYLATPLACDALGMEASEVESAVVAGANLQGIVLKPIHVAQTALFLASDESAYISGHNLVVDGGLWAGYNPSGSEKGPRVRAWRLRIDRLQSRELMSLYLMAPTLRGVVAVEGTTAVVVGVTKVDGWRRRLVEESKATWVPVVAVEFVVVVDKVEDLMTVVHATAVVEWVKDCNQGGGRCRGRFGGVCASGSCYNYSHFWAFCNRLPNQLKEASFSIDAENPEQDSNCPLPKEIRAAGSTYGNHFRVTTYGESHGRGVGCVIDGCPPRIPLSESDVQVDLDRRRPGQSKITTPRDETDTCKIFSGVFEGLTTGTPIHVFVPSTDQRGRDYSELSSGYRPSHADATYDMKYGIRSVQGGGRSSARETIGRVASGAVAKKILKDFAGTEILAYVSQVHKVVLPEDLIDNETVTLDQIESNIVRCPDPEYAEKMIAAIDAVRVRGDSVGGVVTCIVRNCPRGIGSPVFDKLEAELAKAAMSLPATKGFQFGSGFAGTFLTGSEHNDEFYIDEHGRTRTRTNRSGGIQGGISNGEIINMRIAFKPTSTIAKEQNTVTRDKKETILRVRGRHDPCVVPRAVPVVEAMVSLVLVDQLMAQYAQCNLFPVNSDLQEPLLPSEERRALGVVVELDFEDVVDVVGVEGDVIEDMEVDAFEY
;
A
#
# COMPACT_ATOMS: atom_id res chain seq x y z
N MET A 1 35.86 -29.71 -14.99
CA MET A 1 35.34 -29.67 -13.60
C MET A 1 34.95 -28.23 -13.33
N SER A 2 33.72 -27.95 -12.90
CA SER A 2 33.34 -26.58 -12.51
C SER A 2 34.25 -26.14 -11.36
N LYS A 3 34.74 -24.91 -11.41
CA LYS A 3 35.55 -24.31 -10.34
C LYS A 3 34.78 -24.41 -9.02
N GLN A 4 35.38 -25.00 -7.99
CA GLN A 4 34.76 -25.07 -6.65
C GLN A 4 34.59 -23.65 -6.09
N ARG A 5 33.39 -23.33 -5.58
CA ARG A 5 32.96 -21.94 -5.29
C ARG A 5 33.70 -21.30 -4.11
N LEU A 6 34.25 -22.11 -3.20
CA LEU A 6 34.96 -21.69 -1.99
C LEU A 6 36.37 -22.28 -1.90
N GLU A 7 36.97 -22.65 -3.03
CA GLU A 7 38.30 -23.26 -3.09
C GLU A 7 39.31 -22.49 -2.23
N GLY A 8 39.89 -23.17 -1.24
CA GLY A 8 40.94 -22.63 -0.36
C GLY A 8 40.47 -21.64 0.70
N LYS A 9 39.17 -21.31 0.78
CA LYS A 9 38.63 -20.41 1.82
C LYS A 9 38.47 -21.14 3.16
N VAL A 10 38.66 -20.43 4.26
CA VAL A 10 38.43 -20.94 5.62
C VAL A 10 37.14 -20.36 6.19
N ALA A 11 36.26 -21.23 6.69
CA ALA A 11 34.98 -20.87 7.25
C ALA A 11 34.82 -21.31 8.71
N ILE A 12 34.16 -20.50 9.53
CA ILE A 12 33.58 -20.92 10.81
C ILE A 12 32.06 -20.98 10.64
N VAL A 13 31.45 -22.07 11.10
CA VAL A 13 29.98 -22.25 11.12
C VAL A 13 29.54 -22.49 12.55
N THR A 14 28.83 -21.54 13.15
CA THR A 14 28.26 -21.69 14.49
C THR A 14 26.92 -22.41 14.46
N GLY A 15 26.60 -23.19 15.50
CA GLY A 15 25.43 -24.09 15.47
C GLY A 15 25.59 -25.18 14.42
N GLY A 16 26.83 -25.60 14.14
CA GLY A 16 27.19 -26.50 13.05
C GLY A 16 27.01 -27.99 13.36
N ALA A 17 26.56 -28.35 14.56
CA ALA A 17 26.31 -29.75 14.92
C ALA A 17 24.97 -30.31 14.39
N SER A 18 24.05 -29.45 13.91
CA SER A 18 22.75 -29.89 13.41
C SER A 18 22.12 -28.95 12.37
N GLY A 19 20.98 -29.37 11.79
CA GLY A 19 20.12 -28.53 10.96
C GLY A 19 20.84 -27.82 9.80
N ILE A 20 20.60 -26.51 9.68
CA ILE A 20 21.18 -25.64 8.63
C ILE A 20 22.71 -25.58 8.74
N GLY A 21 23.25 -25.53 9.96
CA GLY A 21 24.68 -25.37 10.18
C GLY A 21 25.47 -26.61 9.76
N ALA A 22 24.99 -27.81 10.13
CA ALA A 22 25.61 -29.06 9.70
C ALA A 22 25.58 -29.21 8.17
N GLU A 23 24.47 -28.82 7.53
CA GLU A 23 24.35 -28.89 6.07
C GLU A 23 25.24 -27.88 5.36
N ALA A 24 25.36 -26.66 5.89
CA ALA A 24 26.30 -25.66 5.38
C ALA A 24 27.75 -26.11 5.52
N ALA A 25 28.12 -26.76 6.64
CA ALA A 25 29.46 -27.30 6.82
C ALA A 25 29.81 -28.36 5.76
N ARG A 26 28.91 -29.32 5.50
CA ARG A 26 29.09 -30.31 4.41
C ARG A 26 29.26 -29.63 3.06
N LEU A 27 28.32 -28.73 2.73
CA LEU A 27 28.28 -28.07 1.43
C LEU A 27 29.49 -27.15 1.20
N PHE A 28 30.00 -26.50 2.24
CA PHE A 28 31.19 -25.64 2.13
C PHE A 28 32.44 -26.47 1.86
N VAL A 29 32.62 -27.62 2.53
CA VAL A 29 33.73 -28.54 2.28
C VAL A 29 33.64 -29.16 0.88
N GLU A 30 32.44 -29.56 0.44
CA GLU A 30 32.20 -30.03 -0.94
C GLU A 30 32.58 -28.98 -2.00
N ASN A 31 32.54 -27.70 -1.63
CA ASN A 31 32.92 -26.56 -2.48
C ASN A 31 34.33 -26.02 -2.18
N GLY A 32 35.17 -26.82 -1.52
CA GLY A 32 36.61 -26.56 -1.43
C GLY A 32 37.05 -25.77 -0.21
N ALA A 33 36.15 -25.44 0.72
CA ALA A 33 36.49 -24.73 1.94
C ALA A 33 37.08 -25.66 3.02
N PHE A 34 37.88 -25.08 3.91
CA PHE A 34 38.18 -25.65 5.22
C PHE A 34 37.18 -25.11 6.24
N VAL A 35 36.59 -25.97 7.07
CA VAL A 35 35.51 -25.58 7.98
C VAL A 35 35.86 -25.87 9.44
N VAL A 36 35.59 -24.91 10.32
CA VAL A 36 35.51 -25.12 11.76
C VAL A 36 34.03 -25.15 12.16
N ILE A 37 33.57 -26.31 12.64
CA ILE A 37 32.25 -26.47 13.26
C ILE A 37 32.37 -25.99 14.70
N ALA A 38 31.58 -24.97 15.04
CA ALA A 38 31.51 -24.39 16.37
C ALA A 38 30.13 -24.65 16.97
N ASP A 39 30.08 -25.40 18.07
CA ASP A 39 28.81 -25.78 18.70
C ASP A 39 29.01 -26.09 20.19
N VAL A 40 27.93 -26.07 20.97
CA VAL A 40 27.94 -26.48 22.38
C VAL A 40 27.76 -27.98 22.56
N ASN A 41 27.25 -28.68 21.54
CA ASN A 41 27.08 -30.13 21.58
C ASN A 41 28.31 -30.85 21.01
N ASP A 42 29.23 -31.22 21.91
CA ASP A 42 30.51 -31.87 21.54
C ASP A 42 30.32 -33.17 20.76
N GLU A 43 29.39 -34.01 21.21
CA GLU A 43 29.15 -35.32 20.61
C GLU A 43 28.64 -35.20 19.18
N LEU A 44 27.58 -34.41 18.96
CA LEU A 44 27.02 -34.19 17.62
C LEU A 44 28.00 -33.44 16.71
N GLY A 45 28.72 -32.45 17.24
CA GLY A 45 29.71 -31.69 16.49
C GLY A 45 30.84 -32.58 15.96
N LEU A 46 31.38 -33.47 16.81
CA LEU A 46 32.39 -34.45 16.42
C LEU A 46 31.84 -35.49 15.44
N GLN A 47 30.59 -35.91 15.58
CA GLN A 47 29.93 -36.82 14.63
C GLN A 47 29.79 -36.19 13.25
N VAL A 48 29.33 -34.93 13.16
CA VAL A 48 29.22 -34.21 11.88
C VAL A 48 30.60 -34.03 11.24
N ALA A 49 31.61 -33.61 12.01
CA ALA A 49 32.99 -33.49 11.52
C ALA A 49 33.52 -34.83 10.98
N SER A 50 33.30 -35.92 11.69
CA SER A 50 33.71 -37.26 11.27
C SER A 50 33.00 -37.71 9.98
N SER A 51 31.74 -37.32 9.79
CA SER A 51 30.95 -37.67 8.59
C SER A 51 31.41 -36.96 7.32
N ILE A 52 32.08 -35.80 7.44
CA ILE A 52 32.56 -35.00 6.31
C ILE A 52 33.98 -35.42 5.89
N GLY A 53 34.83 -35.73 6.87
CA GLY A 53 36.24 -36.11 6.65
C GLY A 53 37.20 -35.12 7.32
N VAL A 54 38.00 -35.63 8.26
CA VAL A 54 38.81 -34.87 9.23
C VAL A 54 39.93 -33.99 8.63
N ASP A 55 40.21 -34.11 7.34
CA ASP A 55 41.28 -33.36 6.67
C ASP A 55 40.90 -31.90 6.40
N LYS A 56 39.59 -31.64 6.15
CA LYS A 56 39.07 -30.30 5.80
C LYS A 56 38.11 -29.73 6.82
N VAL A 57 37.74 -30.50 7.86
CA VAL A 57 36.85 -30.04 8.91
C VAL A 57 37.46 -30.27 10.29
N SER A 58 37.22 -29.34 11.21
CA SER A 58 37.57 -29.48 12.62
C SER A 58 36.39 -29.06 13.48
N TYR A 59 36.24 -29.67 14.65
CA TYR A 59 35.28 -29.26 15.65
C TYR A 59 35.96 -28.44 16.75
N HIS A 60 35.28 -27.41 17.26
CA HIS A 60 35.69 -26.64 18.42
C HIS A 60 34.47 -26.32 19.28
N HIS A 61 34.55 -26.62 20.59
CA HIS A 61 33.49 -26.26 21.52
C HIS A 61 33.33 -24.74 21.57
N CYS A 62 32.11 -24.24 21.39
CA CYS A 62 31.84 -22.81 21.44
C CYS A 62 30.40 -22.53 21.84
N ASP A 63 30.21 -22.01 23.06
CA ASP A 63 29.01 -21.29 23.43
C ASP A 63 29.13 -19.83 22.97
N VAL A 64 28.34 -19.42 21.98
CA VAL A 64 28.36 -18.05 21.45
C VAL A 64 27.94 -17.00 22.48
N ARG A 65 27.33 -17.39 23.61
CA ARG A 65 27.08 -16.49 24.74
C ARG A 65 28.37 -16.13 25.49
N ASP A 66 29.39 -16.98 25.43
CA ASP A 66 30.70 -16.70 26.01
C ASP A 66 31.60 -16.04 24.96
N GLU A 67 31.82 -14.74 25.13
CA GLU A 67 32.62 -13.95 24.20
C GLU A 67 34.05 -14.49 24.05
N LYS A 68 34.62 -15.05 25.13
CA LYS A 68 35.97 -15.60 25.13
C LYS A 68 36.04 -16.88 24.29
N GLN A 69 35.01 -17.72 24.33
CA GLN A 69 34.96 -18.92 23.51
C GLN A 69 34.82 -18.59 22.02
N VAL A 70 34.12 -17.51 21.66
CA VAL A 70 34.06 -17.02 20.28
C VAL A 70 35.43 -16.55 19.81
N GLU A 71 36.14 -15.77 20.65
CA GLU A 71 37.52 -15.35 20.39
C GLU A 71 38.48 -16.54 20.21
N GLU A 72 38.42 -17.51 21.11
CA GLU A 72 39.23 -18.74 21.07
C GLU A 72 38.92 -19.58 19.82
N THR A 73 37.66 -19.66 19.40
CA THR A 73 37.25 -20.36 18.17
C THR A 73 37.81 -19.69 16.92
N VAL A 74 37.78 -18.36 16.86
CA VAL A 74 38.41 -17.59 15.77
C VAL A 74 39.93 -17.81 15.78
N ALA A 75 40.57 -17.72 16.95
CA ALA A 75 42.00 -17.98 17.09
C ALA A 75 42.38 -19.42 16.69
N PHE A 76 41.53 -20.39 17.01
CA PHE A 76 41.69 -21.79 16.60
C PHE A 76 41.67 -21.92 15.07
N ALA A 77 40.72 -21.30 14.38
CA ALA A 77 40.66 -21.32 12.91
C ALA A 77 41.93 -20.73 12.28
N ILE A 78 42.41 -19.59 12.79
CA ILE A 78 43.66 -18.96 12.35
C ILE A 78 44.86 -19.88 12.61
N LYS A 79 44.96 -20.50 13.80
CA LYS A 79 46.06 -21.40 14.14
C LYS A 79 46.05 -22.67 13.29
N LYS A 80 44.87 -23.22 13.01
CA LYS A 80 44.70 -24.49 12.31
C LYS A 80 44.84 -24.35 10.80
N TYR A 81 44.26 -23.32 10.21
CA TYR A 81 44.14 -23.16 8.76
C TYR A 81 44.76 -21.87 8.20
N GLY A 82 45.22 -20.94 9.05
CA GLY A 82 46.01 -19.77 8.66
C GLY A 82 45.22 -18.51 8.29
N SER A 83 43.93 -18.64 7.96
CA SER A 83 43.04 -17.52 7.61
C SER A 83 41.63 -17.71 8.18
N LEU A 84 40.83 -16.66 8.05
CA LEU A 84 39.39 -16.73 8.21
C LEU A 84 38.76 -15.86 7.11
N ASP A 85 38.05 -16.49 6.19
CA ASP A 85 37.45 -15.84 5.03
C ASP A 85 35.93 -15.73 5.18
N ILE A 86 35.31 -16.68 5.88
CA ILE A 86 33.87 -16.78 6.01
C ILE A 86 33.48 -16.97 7.48
N MET A 87 32.57 -16.14 7.97
CA MET A 87 31.91 -16.37 9.26
C MET A 87 30.43 -16.59 9.04
N PHE A 88 29.95 -17.82 9.19
CA PHE A 88 28.52 -18.13 9.18
C PHE A 88 28.00 -18.24 10.62
N SER A 89 27.53 -17.10 11.13
CA SER A 89 26.88 -16.96 12.44
C SER A 89 25.44 -17.52 12.37
N ASN A 90 25.32 -18.84 12.48
CA ASN A 90 24.07 -19.57 12.35
C ASN A 90 23.47 -20.05 13.69
N ALA A 91 24.26 -20.10 14.77
CA ALA A 91 23.77 -20.50 16.08
C ALA A 91 22.54 -19.68 16.51
N GLY A 92 21.52 -20.38 17.02
CA GLY A 92 20.31 -19.74 17.53
C GLY A 92 19.43 -20.67 18.32
N ILE A 93 18.51 -20.10 19.11
CA ILE A 93 17.49 -20.81 19.87
C ILE A 93 16.13 -20.14 19.69
N ALA A 94 15.04 -20.92 19.76
CA ALA A 94 13.67 -20.41 19.68
C ALA A 94 13.22 -19.71 20.96
N GLY A 95 13.72 -20.13 22.13
CA GLY A 95 13.11 -19.76 23.41
C GLY A 95 11.71 -20.37 23.56
N SER A 96 11.00 -19.98 24.60
CA SER A 96 9.73 -20.59 24.98
C SER A 96 8.53 -19.75 24.53
N PHE A 97 7.41 -20.43 24.24
CA PHE A 97 6.15 -19.78 23.93
C PHE A 97 5.48 -19.28 25.22
N TYR A 98 5.43 -17.96 25.39
CA TYR A 98 4.69 -17.30 26.46
C TYR A 98 3.63 -16.37 25.88
N LYS A 99 2.55 -16.14 26.62
CA LYS A 99 1.76 -14.91 26.44
C LYS A 99 2.57 -13.74 26.98
N ILE A 100 2.36 -12.54 26.48
CA ILE A 100 3.17 -11.38 26.89
C ILE A 100 3.05 -11.08 28.39
N LEU A 101 1.92 -11.42 29.01
CA LEU A 101 1.69 -11.24 30.45
C LEU A 101 2.50 -12.24 31.31
N ASP A 102 2.94 -13.35 30.72
CA ASP A 102 3.67 -14.43 31.38
C ASP A 102 5.13 -14.50 30.92
N LEU A 103 5.65 -13.42 30.34
CA LEU A 103 7.00 -13.38 29.77
C LEU A 103 8.06 -13.68 30.83
N ASP A 104 8.79 -14.79 30.67
CA ASP A 104 9.99 -15.06 31.44
C ASP A 104 11.17 -14.25 30.88
N LEU A 105 11.60 -13.25 31.65
CA LEU A 105 12.72 -12.39 31.26
C LEU A 105 14.05 -13.15 31.20
N ASN A 106 14.25 -14.24 31.95
CA ASN A 106 15.48 -15.02 31.88
C ASN A 106 15.58 -15.80 30.56
N ASP A 107 14.48 -16.41 30.12
CA ASP A 107 14.42 -17.09 28.82
C ASP A 107 14.53 -16.09 27.67
N PHE A 108 13.90 -14.92 27.80
CA PHE A 108 14.05 -13.81 26.87
C PHE A 108 15.52 -13.36 26.76
N ASP A 109 16.18 -13.09 27.89
CA ASP A 109 17.57 -12.65 27.94
C ASP A 109 18.51 -13.72 27.39
N ASN A 110 18.27 -15.00 27.67
CA ASN A 110 19.01 -16.11 27.08
C ASN A 110 18.84 -16.16 25.55
N THR A 111 17.61 -15.94 25.06
CA THR A 111 17.32 -15.88 23.62
C THR A 111 18.04 -14.73 22.94
N ILE A 112 18.11 -13.56 23.56
CA ILE A 112 18.88 -12.40 23.07
C ILE A 112 20.39 -12.66 23.16
N ALA A 113 20.86 -13.29 24.24
CA ALA A 113 22.26 -13.61 24.47
C ALA A 113 22.82 -14.53 23.39
N VAL A 114 22.07 -15.55 22.97
CA VAL A 114 22.46 -16.44 21.87
C VAL A 114 22.30 -15.75 20.51
N ASN A 115 21.08 -15.31 20.17
CA ASN A 115 20.73 -14.94 18.81
C ASN A 115 21.28 -13.57 18.37
N VAL A 116 21.46 -12.62 19.29
CA VAL A 116 21.91 -11.25 18.98
C VAL A 116 23.32 -11.01 19.51
N ARG A 117 23.53 -11.17 20.83
CA ARG A 117 24.84 -10.91 21.44
C ARG A 117 25.89 -11.88 20.92
N GLY A 118 25.55 -13.16 20.79
CA GLY A 118 26.43 -14.17 20.20
C GLY A 118 26.81 -13.85 18.75
N ALA A 119 25.84 -13.43 17.93
CA ALA A 119 26.12 -12.96 16.57
C ALA A 119 27.00 -11.69 16.54
N ALA A 120 26.82 -10.76 17.48
CA ALA A 120 27.66 -9.59 17.61
C ALA A 120 29.12 -9.94 17.97
N ALA A 121 29.32 -10.89 18.89
CA ALA A 121 30.65 -11.41 19.20
C ALA A 121 31.28 -12.08 17.97
N CYS A 122 30.50 -12.90 17.25
CA CYS A 122 30.93 -13.54 16.02
C CYS A 122 31.39 -12.53 14.96
N ILE A 123 30.58 -11.50 14.68
CA ILE A 123 30.94 -10.41 13.75
C ILE A 123 32.21 -9.71 14.23
N LYS A 124 32.25 -9.29 15.50
CA LYS A 124 33.37 -8.54 16.09
C LYS A 124 34.71 -9.27 15.92
N TYR A 125 34.79 -10.53 16.33
CA TYR A 125 36.05 -11.26 16.33
C TYR A 125 36.45 -11.75 14.94
N ALA A 126 35.49 -12.17 14.10
CA ALA A 126 35.79 -12.49 12.72
C ALA A 126 36.29 -11.25 11.95
N ALA A 127 35.59 -10.12 12.08
CA ALA A 127 35.98 -8.88 11.43
C ALA A 127 37.37 -8.40 11.87
N ARG A 128 37.71 -8.49 13.17
CA ARG A 128 39.03 -8.12 13.68
C ARG A 128 40.16 -8.85 12.96
N VAL A 129 40.09 -10.17 12.86
CA VAL A 129 41.14 -10.95 12.19
C VAL A 129 41.14 -10.75 10.68
N MET A 130 39.96 -10.55 10.06
CA MET A 130 39.87 -10.24 8.63
C MET A 130 40.50 -8.88 8.31
N VAL A 131 40.25 -7.85 9.12
CA VAL A 131 40.85 -6.52 8.99
C VAL A 131 42.37 -6.57 9.21
N GLU A 132 42.81 -7.21 10.29
CA GLU A 132 44.24 -7.35 10.63
C GLU A 132 45.02 -8.03 9.49
N ARG A 133 44.43 -9.05 8.88
CA ARG A 133 45.06 -9.82 7.78
C ARG A 133 44.75 -9.28 6.39
N LYS A 134 43.96 -8.21 6.28
CA LYS A 134 43.47 -7.63 5.02
C LYS A 134 42.71 -8.64 4.15
N THR A 135 41.98 -9.55 4.78
CA THR A 135 41.13 -10.54 4.12
C THR A 135 39.82 -9.89 3.71
N ARG A 136 39.47 -10.00 2.42
CA ARG A 136 38.15 -9.62 1.89
C ARG A 136 37.14 -10.72 2.22
N GLY A 137 36.58 -10.67 3.42
CA GLY A 137 35.74 -11.74 3.96
C GLY A 137 34.24 -11.61 3.70
N SER A 138 33.49 -12.66 4.06
CA SER A 138 32.03 -12.69 4.07
C SER A 138 31.50 -13.13 5.43
N ILE A 139 30.70 -12.29 6.06
CA ILE A 139 30.01 -12.57 7.32
C ILE A 139 28.51 -12.74 7.02
N ILE A 140 27.95 -13.86 7.46
CA ILE A 140 26.58 -14.27 7.16
C ILE A 140 25.89 -14.58 8.48
N CYS A 141 24.70 -14.02 8.70
CA CYS A 141 23.91 -14.26 9.90
C CYS A 141 22.58 -14.95 9.56
N THR A 142 22.19 -15.97 10.33
CA THR A 142 20.87 -16.61 10.17
C THR A 142 19.80 -15.83 10.94
N ALA A 143 19.01 -15.04 10.22
CA ALA A 143 17.85 -14.34 10.75
C ALA A 143 16.61 -15.26 10.70
N SER A 144 15.47 -14.76 10.23
CA SER A 144 14.21 -15.50 10.04
C SER A 144 13.23 -14.60 9.30
N THR A 145 12.23 -15.17 8.62
CA THR A 145 11.04 -14.40 8.23
C THR A 145 10.41 -13.65 9.41
N ALA A 146 10.54 -14.15 10.65
CA ALA A 146 10.17 -13.38 11.84
C ALA A 146 10.84 -11.99 11.91
N SER A 147 12.03 -11.78 11.33
CA SER A 147 12.69 -10.46 11.30
C SER A 147 12.03 -9.42 10.38
N VAL A 148 11.08 -9.83 9.54
CA VAL A 148 10.39 -8.95 8.58
C VAL A 148 8.87 -8.87 8.82
N VAL A 149 8.32 -9.72 9.71
CA VAL A 149 6.90 -9.74 10.05
C VAL A 149 6.65 -9.70 11.56
N ALA A 150 5.58 -9.03 11.98
CA ALA A 150 5.17 -8.99 13.38
C ALA A 150 4.40 -10.27 13.76
N LEU A 151 5.14 -11.33 14.13
CA LEU A 151 4.58 -12.55 14.72
C LEU A 151 4.67 -12.48 16.26
N GLY A 152 3.54 -12.42 16.96
CA GLY A 152 3.50 -12.38 18.42
C GLY A 152 2.66 -13.52 19.01
N GLY A 153 3.02 -14.01 20.19
CA GLY A 153 2.27 -15.03 20.92
C GLY A 153 2.36 -16.41 20.26
N ASP A 154 1.20 -16.99 19.94
CA ASP A 154 1.05 -18.38 19.46
C ASP A 154 1.74 -18.65 18.10
N SER A 155 2.15 -17.61 17.38
CA SER A 155 2.83 -17.74 16.08
C SER A 155 4.35 -17.80 16.18
N ALA A 156 4.98 -17.13 17.16
CA ALA A 156 6.42 -17.22 17.40
C ALA A 156 6.76 -16.70 18.82
N PRO A 157 7.76 -17.28 19.51
CA PRO A 157 8.20 -16.78 20.81
C PRO A 157 8.60 -15.30 20.77
N TYR A 158 8.19 -14.52 21.77
CA TYR A 158 8.48 -13.07 21.83
C TYR A 158 9.99 -12.78 21.83
N GLY A 159 10.76 -13.59 22.57
CA GLY A 159 12.22 -13.51 22.58
C GLY A 159 12.83 -13.77 21.21
N TYR A 160 12.34 -14.78 20.49
CA TYR A 160 12.80 -15.10 19.14
C TYR A 160 12.52 -13.98 18.16
N ASN A 161 11.28 -13.48 18.11
CA ASN A 161 10.93 -12.44 17.16
C ASN A 161 11.75 -11.16 17.41
N THR A 162 11.87 -10.77 18.68
CA THR A 162 12.70 -9.62 19.07
C THR A 162 14.16 -9.82 18.69
N SER A 163 14.70 -11.02 18.92
CA SER A 163 16.09 -11.34 18.60
C SER A 163 16.37 -11.29 17.10
N LYS A 164 15.46 -11.80 16.26
CA LYS A 164 15.64 -11.81 14.80
C LYS A 164 15.52 -10.41 14.19
N HIS A 165 14.66 -9.53 14.73
CA HIS A 165 14.66 -8.11 14.38
C HIS A 165 15.97 -7.42 14.81
N GLY A 166 16.44 -7.67 16.03
CA GLY A 166 17.70 -7.12 16.54
C GLY A 166 18.92 -7.53 15.71
N LEU A 167 18.97 -8.80 15.30
CA LEU A 167 20.02 -9.32 14.43
C LEU A 167 20.04 -8.65 13.06
N LEU A 168 18.88 -8.38 12.45
CA LEU A 168 18.80 -7.66 11.18
C LEU A 168 19.29 -6.21 11.31
N GLY A 169 18.95 -5.54 12.42
CA GLY A 169 19.52 -4.22 12.75
C GLY A 169 21.03 -4.24 12.85
N LEU A 170 21.60 -5.25 13.54
CA LEU A 170 23.03 -5.44 13.68
C LEU A 170 23.73 -5.62 12.33
N VAL A 171 23.20 -6.47 11.45
CA VAL A 171 23.73 -6.70 10.09
C VAL A 171 23.76 -5.40 9.28
N ARG A 172 22.66 -4.64 9.28
CA ARG A 172 22.57 -3.35 8.57
C ARG A 172 23.52 -2.28 9.13
N SER A 173 23.75 -2.28 10.44
CA SER A 173 24.64 -1.30 11.08
C SER A 173 26.12 -1.59 10.84
N THR A 174 26.51 -2.87 10.77
CA THR A 174 27.92 -3.29 10.67
C THR A 174 28.41 -3.37 9.22
N CYS A 175 27.52 -3.55 8.23
CA CYS A 175 27.92 -3.67 6.83
C CYS A 175 28.59 -2.39 6.27
N GLY A 176 28.17 -1.21 6.72
CA GLY A 176 28.74 0.06 6.28
C GLY A 176 30.18 0.25 6.75
N GLU A 177 30.45 -0.02 8.02
CA GLU A 177 31.80 0.07 8.60
C GLU A 177 32.73 -1.00 8.01
N LEU A 178 32.29 -2.26 7.97
CA LEU A 178 33.12 -3.38 7.52
C LEU A 178 33.33 -3.38 5.99
N GLY A 179 32.44 -2.75 5.24
CA GLY A 179 32.58 -2.54 3.80
C GLY A 179 33.85 -1.75 3.42
N ALA A 180 34.29 -0.82 4.27
CA ALA A 180 35.55 -0.08 4.06
C ALA A 180 36.79 -0.98 4.02
N TYR A 181 36.71 -2.17 4.61
CA TYR A 181 37.77 -3.19 4.62
C TYR A 181 37.55 -4.29 3.59
N GLY A 182 36.53 -4.17 2.73
CA GLY A 182 36.16 -5.19 1.75
C GLY A 182 35.48 -6.42 2.37
N ILE A 183 34.93 -6.30 3.58
CA ILE A 183 34.19 -7.36 4.27
C ILE A 183 32.69 -7.14 4.06
N ARG A 184 31.99 -8.18 3.62
CA ARG A 184 30.55 -8.14 3.40
C ARG A 184 29.81 -8.70 4.61
N VAL A 185 28.67 -8.11 4.97
CA VAL A 185 27.83 -8.60 6.07
C VAL A 185 26.40 -8.73 5.58
N ASN A 186 25.86 -9.95 5.56
CA ASN A 186 24.50 -10.22 5.07
C ASN A 186 23.72 -11.12 6.03
N SER A 187 22.40 -11.17 5.89
CA SER A 187 21.55 -12.13 6.59
C SER A 187 20.75 -13.02 5.65
N ILE A 188 20.43 -14.22 6.13
CA ILE A 188 19.50 -15.15 5.49
C ILE A 188 18.27 -15.28 6.39
N SER A 189 17.08 -15.04 5.84
CA SER A 189 15.81 -15.10 6.56
C SER A 189 14.93 -16.24 6.02
N PRO A 190 15.08 -17.47 6.53
CA PRO A 190 14.24 -18.58 6.12
C PRO A 190 12.81 -18.51 6.68
N SER A 191 11.86 -19.11 5.97
CA SER A 191 10.54 -19.49 6.52
C SER A 191 10.67 -20.67 7.49
N TYR A 192 9.57 -21.14 8.08
CA TYR A 192 9.57 -22.39 8.82
C TYR A 192 10.15 -23.51 7.95
N LEU A 193 10.99 -24.35 8.53
CA LEU A 193 11.46 -25.59 7.93
C LEU A 193 11.78 -26.59 9.03
N ALA A 194 11.68 -27.87 8.70
CA ALA A 194 11.97 -28.95 9.64
C ALA A 194 13.48 -28.96 9.98
N THR A 195 13.80 -28.38 11.13
CA THR A 195 15.12 -28.43 11.77
C THR A 195 14.89 -28.89 13.21
N PRO A 196 15.90 -29.47 13.89
CA PRO A 196 15.75 -29.87 15.29
C PRO A 196 15.20 -28.72 16.16
N LEU A 197 15.73 -27.50 16.00
CA LEU A 197 15.23 -26.30 16.67
C LEU A 197 13.73 -26.07 16.46
N ALA A 198 13.23 -26.19 15.22
CA ALA A 198 11.82 -25.95 14.92
C ALA A 198 10.91 -27.09 15.40
N CYS A 199 11.35 -28.34 15.23
CA CYS A 199 10.61 -29.52 15.69
C CYS A 199 10.47 -29.53 17.22
N ASP A 200 11.57 -29.27 17.93
CA ASP A 200 11.59 -29.22 19.40
C ASP A 200 10.74 -28.06 19.93
N ALA A 201 10.84 -26.87 19.31
CA ALA A 201 10.08 -25.70 19.73
C ALA A 201 8.56 -25.85 19.54
N LEU A 202 8.13 -26.57 18.49
CA LEU A 202 6.72 -26.77 18.17
C LEU A 202 6.14 -28.07 18.75
N GLY A 203 6.99 -28.99 19.22
CA GLY A 203 6.57 -30.33 19.61
C GLY A 203 5.97 -31.12 18.44
N MET A 204 6.48 -30.92 17.23
CA MET A 204 5.98 -31.50 15.98
C MET A 204 7.05 -32.37 15.31
N GLU A 205 6.61 -33.42 14.62
CA GLU A 205 7.49 -34.23 13.78
C GLU A 205 7.91 -33.46 12.51
N ALA A 206 9.06 -33.81 11.94
CA ALA A 206 9.60 -33.13 10.76
C ALA A 206 8.61 -33.09 9.58
N SER A 207 7.85 -34.16 9.36
CA SER A 207 6.84 -34.24 8.30
C SER A 207 5.65 -33.30 8.51
N GLU A 208 5.30 -33.01 9.76
CA GLU A 208 4.21 -32.10 10.11
C GLU A 208 4.65 -30.64 9.87
N VAL A 209 5.87 -30.30 10.27
CA VAL A 209 6.47 -28.98 9.99
C VAL A 209 6.59 -28.76 8.49
N GLU A 210 7.09 -29.75 7.73
CA GLU A 210 7.18 -29.67 6.27
C GLU A 210 5.80 -29.46 5.62
N SER A 211 4.78 -30.17 6.08
CA SER A 211 3.41 -30.05 5.56
C SER A 211 2.82 -28.66 5.80
N ALA A 212 3.04 -28.08 6.99
CA ALA A 212 2.59 -26.73 7.33
C ALA A 212 3.23 -25.66 6.43
N VAL A 213 4.53 -25.82 6.13
CA VAL A 213 5.29 -24.91 5.27
C VAL A 213 4.79 -24.95 3.83
N VAL A 214 4.56 -26.14 3.29
CA VAL A 214 4.05 -26.34 1.92
C VAL A 214 2.65 -25.75 1.76
N ALA A 215 1.81 -25.87 2.78
CA ALA A 215 0.46 -25.31 2.75
C ALA A 215 0.44 -23.78 2.69
N GLY A 216 1.43 -23.13 3.31
CA GLY A 216 1.55 -21.67 3.31
C GLY A 216 2.30 -21.09 2.11
N ALA A 217 3.32 -21.79 1.58
CA ALA A 217 4.20 -21.24 0.55
C ALA A 217 3.48 -21.01 -0.80
N ASN A 218 3.83 -19.93 -1.48
CA ASN A 218 3.34 -19.66 -2.84
C ASN A 218 4.01 -20.58 -3.87
N LEU A 219 5.28 -20.93 -3.65
CA LEU A 219 6.05 -21.84 -4.50
C LEU A 219 5.61 -23.29 -4.27
N GLN A 220 4.76 -23.79 -5.16
CA GLN A 220 4.24 -25.16 -5.09
C GLN A 220 5.27 -26.19 -5.57
N GLY A 221 5.23 -27.41 -4.99
CA GLY A 221 6.02 -28.56 -5.44
C GLY A 221 7.43 -28.65 -4.87
N ILE A 222 7.89 -27.66 -4.10
CA ILE A 222 9.19 -27.66 -3.43
C ILE A 222 8.96 -27.48 -1.92
N VAL A 223 9.57 -28.36 -1.12
CA VAL A 223 9.58 -28.25 0.35
C VAL A 223 10.86 -27.54 0.78
N LEU A 224 10.74 -26.49 1.60
CA LEU A 224 11.93 -25.83 2.14
C LEU A 224 12.69 -26.80 3.07
N LYS A 225 13.97 -27.03 2.77
CA LYS A 225 14.86 -27.95 3.50
C LYS A 225 16.13 -27.22 3.94
N PRO A 226 16.87 -27.74 4.95
CA PRO A 226 18.14 -27.15 5.39
C PRO A 226 19.13 -26.89 4.24
N ILE A 227 19.17 -27.78 3.25
CA ILE A 227 20.05 -27.65 2.07
C ILE A 227 19.77 -26.37 1.26
N HIS A 228 18.52 -25.92 1.16
CA HIS A 228 18.20 -24.68 0.43
C HIS A 228 18.76 -23.44 1.13
N VAL A 229 18.76 -23.44 2.46
CA VAL A 229 19.37 -22.35 3.27
C VAL A 229 20.89 -22.45 3.21
N ALA A 230 21.46 -23.65 3.27
CA ALA A 230 22.90 -23.88 3.10
C ALA A 230 23.41 -23.44 1.71
N GLN A 231 22.66 -23.71 0.64
CA GLN A 231 22.98 -23.23 -0.72
C GLN A 231 22.96 -21.70 -0.82
N THR A 232 22.04 -21.07 -0.08
CA THR A 232 21.98 -19.62 0.05
C THR A 232 23.22 -19.07 0.78
N ALA A 233 23.63 -19.72 1.88
CA ALA A 233 24.85 -19.38 2.59
C ALA A 233 26.09 -19.56 1.70
N LEU A 234 26.13 -20.62 0.89
CA LEU A 234 27.22 -20.85 -0.07
C LEU A 234 27.31 -19.72 -1.10
N PHE A 235 26.18 -19.24 -1.61
CA PHE A 235 26.15 -18.07 -2.51
C PHE A 235 26.65 -16.79 -1.82
N LEU A 236 26.20 -16.52 -0.60
CA LEU A 236 26.66 -15.33 0.14
C LEU A 236 28.13 -15.45 0.56
N ALA A 237 28.66 -16.66 0.71
CA ALA A 237 30.07 -16.92 1.04
C ALA A 237 31.00 -16.81 -0.19
N SER A 238 30.49 -17.09 -1.39
CA SER A 238 31.28 -17.07 -2.62
C SER A 238 31.44 -15.66 -3.20
N ASP A 239 32.31 -15.55 -4.21
CA ASP A 239 32.56 -14.28 -4.91
C ASP A 239 31.41 -13.88 -5.85
N GLU A 240 30.42 -14.77 -6.08
CA GLU A 240 29.22 -14.45 -6.85
C GLU A 240 28.35 -13.39 -6.16
N SER A 241 28.52 -13.21 -4.85
CA SER A 241 27.87 -12.15 -4.07
C SER A 241 28.81 -10.97 -3.76
N ALA A 242 29.86 -10.76 -4.56
CA ALA A 242 30.91 -9.76 -4.32
C ALA A 242 30.41 -8.32 -4.11
N TYR A 243 29.24 -7.97 -4.65
CA TYR A 243 28.63 -6.64 -4.50
C TYR A 243 27.35 -6.64 -3.64
N ILE A 244 27.12 -7.71 -2.85
CA ILE A 244 25.97 -7.83 -1.95
C ILE A 244 26.46 -7.69 -0.50
N SER A 245 26.07 -6.61 0.17
CA SER A 245 26.34 -6.34 1.59
C SER A 245 25.16 -5.59 2.21
N GLY A 246 24.88 -5.82 3.50
CA GLY A 246 23.72 -5.26 4.21
C GLY A 246 22.37 -5.88 3.82
N HIS A 247 22.37 -6.93 2.99
CA HIS A 247 21.16 -7.50 2.43
C HIS A 247 20.53 -8.54 3.36
N ASN A 248 19.20 -8.61 3.36
CA ASN A 248 18.43 -9.67 4.01
C ASN A 248 17.80 -10.57 2.94
N LEU A 249 18.46 -11.69 2.63
CA LEU A 249 17.95 -12.62 1.63
C LEU A 249 16.87 -13.51 2.24
N VAL A 250 15.62 -13.29 1.85
CA VAL A 250 14.46 -14.06 2.33
C VAL A 250 14.33 -15.37 1.55
N VAL A 251 14.24 -16.49 2.26
CA VAL A 251 14.10 -17.84 1.69
C VAL A 251 12.78 -18.45 2.17
N ASP A 252 11.66 -18.03 1.59
CA ASP A 252 10.31 -18.34 2.08
C ASP A 252 9.34 -18.91 1.04
N GLY A 253 9.79 -19.14 -0.20
CA GLY A 253 8.93 -19.60 -1.28
C GLY A 253 7.80 -18.63 -1.62
N GLY A 254 7.98 -17.34 -1.34
CA GLY A 254 7.00 -16.28 -1.59
C GLY A 254 5.84 -16.25 -0.61
N LEU A 255 5.91 -16.99 0.51
CA LEU A 255 4.89 -17.00 1.59
C LEU A 255 4.42 -15.59 1.97
N TRP A 256 5.32 -14.60 1.95
CA TRP A 256 5.04 -13.24 2.42
C TRP A 256 4.95 -12.15 1.34
N ALA A 257 5.05 -12.49 0.04
CA ALA A 257 5.04 -11.51 -1.05
C ALA A 257 3.66 -10.86 -1.35
N GLY A 258 2.62 -11.21 -0.59
CA GLY A 258 1.26 -10.70 -0.78
C GLY A 258 0.57 -11.31 -2.01
N TYR A 259 -0.60 -11.91 -1.79
CA TYR A 259 -1.44 -12.59 -2.78
C TYR A 259 -0.92 -13.96 -3.28
N ASN A 260 -1.55 -15.04 -2.81
CA ASN A 260 -1.50 -16.34 -3.44
C ASN A 260 -2.61 -16.40 -4.51
N PRO A 261 -2.33 -16.30 -5.83
CA PRO A 261 -3.34 -16.45 -6.86
C PRO A 261 -4.02 -17.83 -6.86
N SER A 262 -3.39 -18.85 -6.24
CA SER A 262 -3.98 -20.18 -6.05
C SER A 262 -4.84 -20.31 -4.78
N GLY A 263 -4.78 -19.33 -3.87
CA GLY A 263 -5.64 -19.26 -2.68
C GLY A 263 -7.09 -18.87 -3.02
N SER A 264 -7.30 -18.15 -4.12
CA SER A 264 -8.63 -17.87 -4.68
C SER A 264 -9.17 -18.96 -5.62
N GLU A 265 -8.38 -19.99 -5.94
CA GLU A 265 -8.80 -21.13 -6.78
C GLU A 265 -8.89 -22.48 -6.05
N LYS A 266 -8.59 -22.54 -4.74
CA LYS A 266 -8.82 -23.72 -3.88
C LYS A 266 -10.11 -23.64 -3.05
N GLY A 267 -11.14 -23.00 -3.59
CA GLY A 267 -12.48 -23.59 -3.48
C GLY A 267 -12.46 -24.93 -4.24
N PRO A 268 -13.26 -25.94 -3.88
CA PRO A 268 -13.16 -27.26 -4.50
C PRO A 268 -13.47 -27.16 -6.00
N ARG A 269 -12.44 -27.06 -6.84
CA ARG A 269 -12.55 -27.47 -8.24
C ARG A 269 -12.80 -28.97 -8.18
N VAL A 270 -14.07 -29.33 -8.32
CA VAL A 270 -14.52 -30.65 -8.75
C VAL A 270 -13.73 -30.97 -10.01
N ARG A 271 -12.58 -31.66 -9.87
CA ARG A 271 -12.08 -32.49 -10.95
C ARG A 271 -13.24 -33.40 -11.27
N ALA A 272 -13.73 -33.33 -12.50
CA ALA A 272 -14.65 -34.31 -13.06
C ALA A 272 -13.99 -35.68 -12.94
N TRP A 273 -14.16 -36.31 -11.79
CA TRP A 273 -14.09 -37.74 -11.68
C TRP A 273 -15.25 -38.22 -12.52
N ARG A 274 -14.96 -38.75 -13.72
CA ARG A 274 -15.76 -39.85 -14.27
C ARG A 274 -15.62 -41.02 -13.30
N LEU A 275 -16.27 -40.91 -12.15
CA LEU A 275 -16.56 -42.04 -11.29
C LEU A 275 -17.67 -42.80 -12.00
N ARG A 276 -17.30 -43.90 -12.66
CA ARG A 276 -18.26 -44.98 -12.86
C ARG A 276 -18.68 -45.41 -11.46
N ILE A 277 -19.91 -45.08 -11.10
CA ILE A 277 -20.56 -45.60 -9.91
C ILE A 277 -20.95 -47.04 -10.22
N ASP A 278 -20.00 -47.95 -10.09
CA ASP A 278 -20.30 -49.36 -9.93
C ASP A 278 -19.86 -49.76 -8.53
N ARG A 279 -20.87 -49.79 -7.64
CA ARG A 279 -20.91 -50.45 -6.32
C ARG A 279 -19.85 -50.04 -5.30
N LEU A 280 -20.26 -49.27 -4.30
CA LEU A 280 -19.69 -49.38 -2.96
C LEU A 280 -20.80 -49.52 -1.91
N GLN A 281 -20.66 -50.57 -1.11
CA GLN A 281 -21.56 -50.98 -0.04
C GLN A 281 -21.32 -50.16 1.24
N SER A 282 -22.36 -50.11 2.06
CA SER A 282 -22.65 -49.17 3.14
C SER A 282 -21.86 -49.36 4.46
N ARG A 283 -20.52 -49.48 4.44
CA ARG A 283 -19.77 -49.74 5.70
C ARG A 283 -18.55 -48.89 6.04
N GLU A 284 -18.16 -47.87 5.26
CA GLU A 284 -16.97 -47.05 5.57
C GLU A 284 -17.27 -45.54 5.75
N LEU A 285 -18.24 -45.21 6.61
CA LEU A 285 -18.62 -43.80 6.88
C LEU A 285 -18.58 -43.42 8.37
N MET A 286 -17.71 -44.07 9.15
CA MET A 286 -17.62 -43.88 10.61
C MET A 286 -16.18 -43.63 11.13
N SER A 287 -15.28 -43.10 10.29
CA SER A 287 -13.91 -42.74 10.74
C SER A 287 -13.48 -41.31 10.43
N LEU A 288 -14.38 -40.45 9.94
CA LEU A 288 -14.07 -39.06 9.57
C LEU A 288 -14.78 -38.03 10.46
N TYR A 289 -14.79 -38.23 11.78
CA TYR A 289 -15.53 -37.37 12.73
C TYR A 289 -14.70 -36.72 13.84
N LEU A 290 -13.38 -36.76 13.76
CA LEU A 290 -12.50 -36.03 14.68
C LEU A 290 -11.40 -35.38 13.83
N MET A 291 -11.29 -34.05 13.89
CA MET A 291 -10.26 -33.15 13.29
C MET A 291 -10.84 -32.06 12.34
N ALA A 292 -11.63 -31.13 12.89
CA ALA A 292 -11.75 -29.74 12.41
C ALA A 292 -12.55 -28.90 13.45
N PRO A 293 -12.00 -27.83 14.04
CA PRO A 293 -12.72 -27.04 15.05
C PRO A 293 -13.82 -26.11 14.49
N THR A 294 -13.96 -25.93 13.17
CA THR A 294 -14.78 -24.84 12.59
C THR A 294 -15.91 -25.25 11.63
N LEU A 295 -16.20 -26.55 11.47
CA LEU A 295 -17.36 -27.02 10.69
C LEU A 295 -18.16 -28.05 11.49
N ARG A 296 -19.25 -27.61 12.13
CA ARG A 296 -20.28 -28.52 12.66
C ARG A 296 -21.47 -28.51 11.69
N GLY A 297 -21.49 -29.43 10.74
CA GLY A 297 -22.61 -29.65 9.82
C GLY A 297 -23.04 -31.11 9.81
N VAL A 298 -24.34 -31.37 9.81
CA VAL A 298 -24.92 -32.71 9.66
C VAL A 298 -25.19 -32.94 8.18
N VAL A 299 -24.68 -34.05 7.65
CA VAL A 299 -24.95 -34.50 6.28
C VAL A 299 -26.01 -35.61 6.35
N ALA A 300 -27.15 -35.41 5.70
CA ALA A 300 -28.16 -36.44 5.50
C ALA A 300 -28.25 -36.76 4.00
N VAL A 301 -28.24 -38.05 3.66
CA VAL A 301 -28.32 -38.56 2.29
C VAL A 301 -29.50 -39.52 2.22
N GLU A 302 -30.44 -39.27 1.32
CA GLU A 302 -31.54 -40.18 1.01
C GLU A 302 -31.71 -40.24 -0.51
N GLY A 303 -31.42 -41.39 -1.12
CA GLY A 303 -31.42 -41.54 -2.59
C GLY A 303 -30.32 -40.71 -3.28
N THR A 304 -30.65 -40.03 -4.39
CA THR A 304 -29.69 -39.19 -5.15
C THR A 304 -29.62 -37.74 -4.65
N THR A 305 -30.35 -37.40 -3.57
CA THR A 305 -30.38 -36.03 -3.03
C THR A 305 -29.51 -35.92 -1.78
N ALA A 306 -28.62 -34.92 -1.75
CA ALA A 306 -27.76 -34.62 -0.61
C ALA A 306 -28.05 -33.21 -0.08
N VAL A 307 -28.29 -33.10 1.23
CA VAL A 307 -28.53 -31.82 1.90
C VAL A 307 -27.36 -31.52 2.84
N VAL A 308 -26.73 -30.36 2.65
CA VAL A 308 -25.60 -29.89 3.45
C VAL A 308 -26.02 -28.65 4.21
N VAL A 309 -26.04 -28.72 5.53
CA VAL A 309 -26.36 -27.58 6.39
C VAL A 309 -25.06 -27.00 6.95
N GLY A 310 -24.75 -25.76 6.58
CA GLY A 310 -23.61 -25.01 7.09
C GLY A 310 -24.07 -23.71 7.75
N VAL A 311 -23.47 -23.33 8.87
CA VAL A 311 -23.72 -22.05 9.54
C VAL A 311 -22.56 -21.12 9.22
N THR A 312 -22.80 -20.06 8.45
CA THR A 312 -21.72 -19.21 7.92
C THR A 312 -21.50 -17.92 8.68
N LYS A 313 -22.41 -17.46 9.56
CA LYS A 313 -22.17 -16.23 10.34
C LYS A 313 -23.09 -16.02 11.55
N VAL A 314 -22.56 -15.43 12.62
CA VAL A 314 -23.35 -14.84 13.73
C VAL A 314 -23.14 -13.34 13.71
N ASP A 315 -24.09 -12.59 13.12
CA ASP A 315 -24.01 -11.13 13.06
C ASP A 315 -24.88 -10.46 14.14
N GLY A 316 -24.27 -10.24 15.31
CA GLY A 316 -24.67 -9.20 16.25
C GLY A 316 -25.92 -9.43 17.13
N TRP A 317 -26.13 -8.48 18.05
CA TRP A 317 -27.25 -8.45 18.99
C TRP A 317 -28.30 -7.43 18.54
N ARG A 318 -29.59 -7.80 18.49
CA ARG A 318 -30.68 -6.83 18.28
C ARG A 318 -31.38 -6.52 19.61
N ARG A 319 -31.70 -5.24 19.81
CA ARG A 319 -32.49 -4.76 20.95
C ARG A 319 -33.97 -4.85 20.61
N ARG A 320 -34.73 -5.72 21.30
CA ARG A 320 -36.19 -5.78 21.19
C ARG A 320 -36.79 -4.97 22.34
N LEU A 321 -37.71 -4.05 22.04
CA LEU A 321 -38.59 -3.47 23.04
C LEU A 321 -39.71 -4.47 23.28
N VAL A 322 -39.78 -5.00 24.50
CA VAL A 322 -40.95 -5.74 24.99
C VAL A 322 -41.61 -4.82 26.02
N GLU A 323 -42.93 -4.74 25.98
CA GLU A 323 -43.74 -3.88 26.84
C GLU A 323 -43.37 -4.03 28.33
N GLU A 324 -43.34 -2.87 28.97
CA GLU A 324 -43.14 -2.60 30.40
C GLU A 324 -41.93 -3.28 31.08
N SER A 325 -40.89 -2.46 31.27
CA SER A 325 -39.88 -2.60 32.33
C SER A 325 -38.87 -3.74 32.22
N LYS A 326 -38.13 -3.81 31.10
CA LYS A 326 -36.65 -4.02 31.01
C LYS A 326 -36.27 -4.29 29.55
N ALA A 327 -35.27 -3.57 29.03
CA ALA A 327 -34.73 -3.86 27.70
C ALA A 327 -33.78 -5.06 27.78
N THR A 328 -34.10 -6.15 27.09
CA THR A 328 -33.27 -7.36 27.04
C THR A 328 -32.63 -7.47 25.67
N TRP A 329 -31.30 -7.65 25.63
CA TRP A 329 -30.58 -7.94 24.39
C TRP A 329 -30.80 -9.41 24.04
N VAL A 330 -31.27 -9.68 22.83
CA VAL A 330 -31.48 -11.05 22.34
C VAL A 330 -30.46 -11.32 21.24
N PRO A 331 -29.69 -12.42 21.33
CA PRO A 331 -28.79 -12.80 20.24
C PRO A 331 -29.64 -13.19 19.03
N VAL A 332 -29.37 -12.59 17.87
CA VAL A 332 -30.02 -12.96 16.61
C VAL A 332 -28.99 -13.72 15.79
N VAL A 333 -29.20 -15.02 15.62
CA VAL A 333 -28.36 -15.84 14.77
C VAL A 333 -29.05 -15.95 13.41
N ALA A 334 -28.49 -15.29 12.40
CA ALA A 334 -28.89 -15.52 11.02
C ALA A 334 -28.25 -16.83 10.55
N VAL A 335 -29.05 -17.81 10.15
CA VAL A 335 -28.56 -19.08 9.62
C VAL A 335 -28.88 -19.12 8.13
N GLU A 336 -27.84 -19.07 7.29
CA GLU A 336 -28.00 -19.31 5.86
C GLU A 336 -28.06 -20.81 5.59
N PHE A 337 -29.00 -21.25 4.76
CA PHE A 337 -29.10 -22.62 4.32
C PHE A 337 -28.74 -22.69 2.85
N VAL A 338 -27.86 -23.62 2.48
CA VAL A 338 -27.63 -23.97 1.07
C VAL A 338 -28.29 -25.31 0.83
N VAL A 339 -29.39 -25.32 0.08
CA VAL A 339 -30.08 -26.55 -0.29
C VAL A 339 -29.75 -26.87 -1.74
N VAL A 340 -29.09 -28.01 -1.96
CA VAL A 340 -28.81 -28.51 -3.31
C VAL A 340 -29.85 -29.59 -3.61
N VAL A 341 -30.65 -29.41 -4.67
CA VAL A 341 -31.67 -30.38 -5.10
C VAL A 341 -31.31 -30.88 -6.50
N ASP A 342 -31.42 -32.20 -6.71
CA ASP A 342 -30.91 -32.92 -7.88
C ASP A 342 -31.83 -32.86 -9.13
N LYS A 343 -31.23 -33.23 -10.27
CA LYS A 343 -31.67 -33.28 -11.67
C LYS A 343 -33.17 -33.34 -11.97
N VAL A 344 -33.62 -32.31 -12.70
CA VAL A 344 -34.63 -32.47 -13.76
C VAL A 344 -34.03 -31.83 -15.03
N GLU A 345 -33.88 -32.63 -16.09
CA GLU A 345 -33.53 -32.18 -17.46
C GLU A 345 -32.29 -31.27 -17.57
N ASP A 346 -31.14 -31.79 -17.15
CA ASP A 346 -29.79 -31.27 -17.46
C ASP A 346 -29.43 -29.83 -17.01
N LEU A 347 -30.18 -29.24 -16.07
CA LEU A 347 -29.80 -28.01 -15.37
C LEU A 347 -29.58 -28.26 -13.86
N MET A 348 -28.40 -27.89 -13.34
CA MET A 348 -28.22 -27.71 -11.90
C MET A 348 -28.94 -26.45 -11.45
N THR A 349 -29.86 -26.57 -10.49
CA THR A 349 -30.52 -25.41 -9.87
C THR A 349 -30.01 -25.25 -8.44
N VAL A 350 -29.32 -24.15 -8.16
CA VAL A 350 -28.93 -23.76 -6.79
C VAL A 350 -30.02 -22.84 -6.25
N VAL A 351 -30.71 -23.25 -5.19
CA VAL A 351 -31.71 -22.41 -4.51
C VAL A 351 -31.09 -21.88 -3.22
N HIS A 352 -30.85 -20.57 -3.17
CA HIS A 352 -30.47 -19.89 -1.94
C HIS A 352 -31.72 -19.62 -1.10
N ALA A 353 -31.75 -20.13 0.13
CA ALA A 353 -32.81 -19.82 1.08
C ALA A 353 -32.21 -19.34 2.40
N THR A 354 -32.59 -18.12 2.80
CA THR A 354 -32.22 -17.55 4.10
C THR A 354 -33.38 -17.75 5.07
N ALA A 355 -33.14 -18.34 6.24
CA ALA A 355 -34.14 -18.39 7.30
C ALA A 355 -33.62 -17.68 8.55
N VAL A 356 -34.49 -16.89 9.19
CA VAL A 356 -34.17 -16.18 10.42
C VAL A 356 -34.70 -17.00 11.59
N VAL A 357 -33.81 -17.53 12.42
CA VAL A 357 -34.22 -18.31 13.60
C VAL A 357 -34.27 -17.35 14.81
N GLU A 358 -35.48 -16.99 15.24
CA GLU A 358 -35.69 -16.22 16.48
C GLU A 358 -35.64 -17.14 17.70
N TRP A 359 -34.80 -16.81 18.69
CA TRP A 359 -34.78 -17.49 19.98
C TRP A 359 -35.76 -16.79 20.94
N VAL A 360 -36.83 -17.49 21.34
CA VAL A 360 -37.76 -17.02 22.38
C VAL A 360 -37.26 -17.51 23.73
N LYS A 361 -37.06 -16.57 24.67
CA LYS A 361 -36.54 -16.87 26.01
C LYS A 361 -37.72 -17.16 26.95
N ASP A 362 -38.13 -18.42 27.08
CA ASP A 362 -38.98 -18.85 28.20
C ASP A 362 -38.09 -19.04 29.43
N CYS A 363 -37.94 -17.98 30.22
CA CYS A 363 -37.26 -18.04 31.51
C CYS A 363 -38.23 -18.54 32.59
N ASN A 364 -38.16 -19.83 32.95
CA ASN A 364 -38.55 -20.25 34.29
C ASN A 364 -37.34 -20.20 35.22
N GLN A 365 -37.56 -19.63 36.40
CA GLN A 365 -36.55 -19.29 37.39
C GLN A 365 -35.79 -20.53 37.90
N GLY A 366 -34.46 -20.40 37.97
CA GLY A 366 -33.55 -21.43 38.47
C GLY A 366 -32.81 -22.13 37.33
N GLY A 367 -31.54 -21.74 37.13
CA GLY A 367 -30.55 -22.33 36.21
C GLY A 367 -31.09 -23.23 35.10
N GLY A 368 -31.41 -22.68 33.93
CA GLY A 368 -32.05 -23.42 32.84
C GLY A 368 -31.46 -23.13 31.45
N ARG A 369 -31.12 -24.21 30.73
CA ARG A 369 -30.75 -24.22 29.30
C ARG A 369 -31.83 -23.54 28.43
N CYS A 370 -31.42 -22.67 27.50
CA CYS A 370 -32.32 -22.07 26.51
C CYS A 370 -32.66 -23.08 25.39
N ARG A 371 -33.94 -23.16 24.98
CA ARG A 371 -34.41 -23.95 23.82
C ARG A 371 -34.99 -23.01 22.75
N GLY A 372 -34.55 -23.11 21.51
CA GLY A 372 -35.08 -22.34 20.37
C GLY A 372 -36.12 -23.14 19.58
N ARG A 373 -37.09 -22.46 18.96
CA ARG A 373 -38.01 -23.02 17.95
C ARG A 373 -37.76 -22.35 16.60
N PHE A 374 -37.83 -23.12 15.51
CA PHE A 374 -37.77 -22.58 14.16
C PHE A 374 -38.99 -21.68 13.87
N GLY A 375 -38.75 -20.38 13.69
CA GLY A 375 -39.72 -19.43 13.14
C GLY A 375 -39.54 -19.26 11.62
N GLY A 376 -40.64 -19.01 10.90
CA GLY A 376 -40.79 -19.05 9.43
C GLY A 376 -39.64 -18.51 8.55
N VAL A 377 -39.52 -19.10 7.35
CA VAL A 377 -38.60 -18.71 6.27
C VAL A 377 -39.23 -17.58 5.43
N CYS A 378 -38.47 -16.52 5.12
CA CYS A 378 -38.86 -15.49 4.15
C CYS A 378 -37.83 -15.45 3.02
N ALA A 379 -38.27 -15.68 1.78
CA ALA A 379 -37.43 -15.58 0.59
C ALA A 379 -38.01 -14.53 -0.37
N SER A 380 -37.17 -13.60 -0.83
CA SER A 380 -37.49 -12.64 -1.88
C SER A 380 -37.24 -13.27 -3.26
N GLY A 381 -38.32 -13.53 -4.02
CA GLY A 381 -38.27 -13.65 -5.49
C GLY A 381 -38.39 -15.06 -6.06
N SER A 382 -39.44 -15.23 -6.89
CA SER A 382 -39.72 -16.29 -7.88
C SER A 382 -40.20 -17.66 -7.36
N CYS A 383 -41.46 -17.97 -7.69
CA CYS A 383 -42.16 -19.21 -7.36
C CYS A 383 -41.67 -20.40 -8.20
N TYR A 384 -41.11 -21.44 -7.56
CA TYR A 384 -41.16 -22.82 -8.07
C TYR A 384 -41.40 -23.81 -6.91
N ASN A 385 -42.17 -24.87 -7.21
CA ASN A 385 -42.81 -25.88 -6.34
C ASN A 385 -42.29 -26.06 -4.90
N TYR A 386 -43.01 -25.49 -3.93
CA TYR A 386 -42.75 -25.55 -2.48
C TYR A 386 -43.22 -26.84 -1.77
N SER A 387 -43.98 -27.71 -2.44
CA SER A 387 -44.63 -28.87 -1.80
C SER A 387 -43.66 -30.01 -1.44
N HIS A 388 -42.58 -30.19 -2.20
CA HIS A 388 -41.61 -31.26 -1.95
C HIS A 388 -40.67 -30.94 -0.78
N PHE A 389 -40.30 -29.67 -0.60
CA PHE A 389 -39.40 -29.24 0.47
C PHE A 389 -40.06 -29.36 1.86
N TRP A 390 -41.34 -28.99 1.97
CA TRP A 390 -42.08 -29.05 3.24
C TRP A 390 -42.37 -30.50 3.69
N ALA A 391 -42.55 -31.41 2.74
CA ALA A 391 -42.74 -32.84 3.01
C ALA A 391 -41.45 -33.53 3.52
N PHE A 392 -40.28 -33.07 3.08
CA PHE A 392 -38.98 -33.57 3.51
C PHE A 392 -38.62 -33.11 4.94
N CYS A 393 -38.84 -31.83 5.27
CA CYS A 393 -38.56 -31.30 6.62
C CYS A 393 -39.37 -31.97 7.74
N ASN A 394 -40.58 -32.46 7.44
CA ASN A 394 -41.41 -33.18 8.42
C ASN A 394 -40.98 -34.64 8.65
N ARG A 395 -40.09 -35.19 7.81
CA ARG A 395 -39.59 -36.57 7.94
C ARG A 395 -38.23 -36.68 8.62
N LEU A 396 -37.59 -35.55 8.98
CA LEU A 396 -36.32 -35.56 9.71
C LEU A 396 -36.49 -36.13 11.14
N PRO A 397 -35.56 -36.99 11.61
CA PRO A 397 -35.61 -37.58 12.96
C PRO A 397 -35.65 -36.52 14.07
N ASN A 398 -36.46 -36.77 15.12
CA ASN A 398 -36.65 -35.82 16.23
C ASN A 398 -35.36 -35.36 16.93
N GLN A 399 -34.29 -36.16 16.88
CA GLN A 399 -32.99 -35.80 17.49
C GLN A 399 -32.31 -34.58 16.83
N LEU A 400 -32.61 -34.25 15.57
CA LEU A 400 -32.09 -33.04 14.91
C LEU A 400 -32.90 -31.78 15.25
N LYS A 401 -34.08 -31.93 15.86
CA LYS A 401 -34.91 -30.81 16.32
C LYS A 401 -34.49 -30.29 17.71
N GLU A 402 -33.59 -30.99 18.43
CA GLU A 402 -33.19 -30.67 19.80
C GLU A 402 -31.66 -30.65 20.00
N ALA A 403 -30.91 -29.85 19.24
CA ALA A 403 -29.51 -29.54 19.58
C ALA A 403 -29.45 -28.34 20.54
N SER A 404 -28.86 -28.51 21.73
CA SER A 404 -28.72 -27.47 22.75
C SER A 404 -27.26 -27.02 22.89
N PHE A 405 -27.01 -25.71 22.95
CA PHE A 405 -25.69 -25.10 23.16
C PHE A 405 -25.74 -24.15 24.36
N SER A 406 -24.74 -24.21 25.24
CA SER A 406 -24.57 -23.32 26.39
C SER A 406 -23.49 -22.28 26.12
N ILE A 407 -23.76 -21.02 26.49
CA ILE A 407 -22.77 -19.93 26.52
C ILE A 407 -22.80 -19.38 27.94
N ASP A 408 -21.68 -19.49 28.65
CA ASP A 408 -21.49 -18.88 29.96
C ASP A 408 -21.18 -17.39 29.75
N ALA A 409 -22.01 -16.54 30.35
CA ALA A 409 -21.86 -15.09 30.31
C ALA A 409 -21.49 -14.60 31.70
N GLU A 410 -20.19 -14.48 31.98
CA GLU A 410 -19.68 -13.78 33.16
C GLU A 410 -18.94 -12.50 32.77
N ASN A 411 -19.47 -11.40 33.32
CA ASN A 411 -18.95 -10.05 33.62
C ASN A 411 -18.11 -9.23 32.60
N PRO A 412 -18.58 -8.02 32.20
CA PRO A 412 -17.81 -7.07 31.42
C PRO A 412 -17.08 -6.07 32.33
N GLU A 413 -15.88 -6.39 32.79
CA GLU A 413 -14.99 -5.38 33.40
C GLU A 413 -13.66 -5.27 32.62
N GLN A 414 -13.56 -4.15 31.89
CA GLN A 414 -12.37 -3.41 31.45
C GLN A 414 -11.13 -4.21 30.99
N ASP A 415 -11.04 -4.45 29.68
CA ASP A 415 -9.82 -4.92 29.01
C ASP A 415 -9.04 -3.72 28.43
N SER A 416 -7.91 -3.37 29.05
CA SER A 416 -7.16 -2.12 28.80
C SER A 416 -5.78 -2.29 28.17
N ASN A 417 -5.47 -3.41 27.50
CA ASN A 417 -4.10 -3.71 27.02
C ASN A 417 -3.97 -4.09 25.53
N CYS A 418 -4.52 -3.26 24.62
CA CYS A 418 -4.21 -3.33 23.19
C CYS A 418 -2.94 -2.49 22.87
N PRO A 419 -1.83 -3.05 22.34
CA PRO A 419 -0.66 -2.25 22.01
C PRO A 419 -0.91 -1.41 20.74
N LEU A 420 -0.80 -0.09 20.87
CA LEU A 420 -0.97 0.86 19.79
C LEU A 420 0.18 0.76 18.75
N PRO A 421 -0.11 0.98 17.45
CA PRO A 421 0.90 0.95 16.40
C PRO A 421 2.00 2.00 16.64
N LYS A 422 3.27 1.56 16.59
CA LYS A 422 4.45 2.39 16.87
C LYS A 422 4.95 3.24 15.70
N GLU A 423 4.30 3.14 14.52
CA GLU A 423 4.54 4.08 13.43
C GLU A 423 3.21 4.38 12.72
N ILE A 424 2.77 5.63 12.82
CA ILE A 424 1.57 6.13 12.15
C ILE A 424 2.06 6.91 10.93
N ARG A 425 1.94 6.32 9.73
CA ARG A 425 2.06 7.11 8.50
C ARG A 425 0.95 8.17 8.50
N ALA A 426 1.31 9.43 8.61
CA ALA A 426 0.36 10.54 8.72
C ALA A 426 -0.64 10.50 7.56
N ALA A 427 -1.94 10.47 7.90
CA ALA A 427 -3.00 10.25 6.92
C ALA A 427 -3.22 11.49 6.03
N GLY A 428 -2.84 11.38 4.75
CA GLY A 428 -3.44 12.11 3.62
C GLY A 428 -3.29 13.64 3.59
N SER A 429 -2.29 14.23 4.25
CA SER A 429 -2.03 15.68 4.20
C SER A 429 -0.86 16.09 3.29
N THR A 430 -0.16 15.12 2.71
CA THR A 430 0.92 15.32 1.73
C THR A 430 0.52 14.71 0.39
N TYR A 431 0.81 15.41 -0.71
CA TYR A 431 0.58 14.98 -2.09
C TYR A 431 1.89 15.07 -2.90
N GLY A 432 2.10 14.17 -3.86
CA GLY A 432 3.31 14.10 -4.71
C GLY A 432 4.44 13.23 -4.12
N ASN A 433 5.41 12.87 -4.97
CA ASN A 433 6.56 12.04 -4.61
C ASN A 433 7.90 12.80 -4.70
N HIS A 434 8.08 13.61 -5.73
CA HIS A 434 9.25 14.45 -6.00
C HIS A 434 8.95 15.92 -5.71
N PHE A 435 7.86 16.46 -6.24
CA PHE A 435 7.33 17.78 -5.89
C PHE A 435 6.24 17.61 -4.83
N ARG A 436 6.66 17.59 -3.56
CA ARG A 436 5.82 17.18 -2.44
C ARG A 436 5.16 18.38 -1.78
N VAL A 437 3.84 18.39 -1.73
CA VAL A 437 3.08 19.46 -1.09
C VAL A 437 2.40 18.93 0.16
N THR A 438 2.69 19.54 1.31
CA THR A 438 1.98 19.28 2.57
C THR A 438 1.12 20.49 2.91
N THR A 439 -0.20 20.34 2.95
CA THR A 439 -1.10 21.43 3.36
C THR A 439 -1.45 21.33 4.85
N TYR A 440 -1.71 22.47 5.49
CA TYR A 440 -2.07 22.52 6.90
C TYR A 440 -3.11 23.61 7.20
N GLY A 441 -3.69 23.54 8.41
CA GLY A 441 -4.64 24.51 8.94
C GLY A 441 -6.12 24.16 8.71
N GLU A 442 -6.94 24.60 9.66
CA GLU A 442 -8.40 24.50 9.63
C GLU A 442 -9.04 25.80 9.14
N SER A 443 -10.23 25.69 8.56
CA SER A 443 -10.97 26.87 8.05
C SER A 443 -11.22 27.99 9.08
N HIS A 444 -11.31 27.66 10.37
CA HIS A 444 -11.52 28.61 11.47
C HIS A 444 -10.30 28.70 12.40
N GLY A 445 -9.13 28.20 11.96
CA GLY A 445 -7.86 28.38 12.64
C GLY A 445 -7.21 29.73 12.29
N ARG A 446 -6.07 30.07 12.90
CA ARG A 446 -5.40 31.37 12.68
C ARG A 446 -4.95 31.62 11.23
N GLY A 447 -4.79 30.56 10.45
CA GLY A 447 -4.45 30.62 9.04
C GLY A 447 -4.38 29.23 8.44
N VAL A 448 -4.18 29.17 7.14
CA VAL A 448 -3.95 27.95 6.36
C VAL A 448 -2.73 28.14 5.48
N GLY A 449 -2.17 27.06 4.96
CA GLY A 449 -0.99 27.18 4.10
C GLY A 449 -0.49 25.85 3.59
N CYS A 450 0.73 25.88 3.06
CA CYS A 450 1.43 24.71 2.59
C CYS A 450 2.94 24.80 2.80
N VAL A 451 3.57 23.63 2.81
CA VAL A 451 5.01 23.44 2.65
C VAL A 451 5.21 22.70 1.33
N ILE A 452 6.06 23.24 0.47
CA ILE A 452 6.43 22.67 -0.83
C ILE A 452 7.87 22.18 -0.70
N ASP A 453 8.07 20.88 -0.81
CA ASP A 453 9.37 20.21 -0.76
C ASP A 453 9.73 19.65 -2.15
N GLY A 454 11.01 19.69 -2.51
CA GLY A 454 11.50 19.28 -3.84
C GLY A 454 11.32 20.30 -4.96
N CYS A 455 10.98 21.57 -4.66
CA CYS A 455 10.98 22.62 -5.68
C CYS A 455 12.42 22.87 -6.20
N PRO A 456 12.67 22.88 -7.52
CA PRO A 456 14.02 23.13 -8.06
C PRO A 456 14.60 24.49 -7.62
N PRO A 457 15.92 24.63 -7.49
CA PRO A 457 16.55 25.90 -7.17
C PRO A 457 16.60 26.85 -8.38
N ARG A 458 16.79 28.14 -8.12
CA ARG A 458 17.00 29.24 -9.08
C ARG A 458 15.80 29.62 -9.94
N ILE A 459 14.59 29.29 -9.52
CA ILE A 459 13.36 29.75 -10.18
C ILE A 459 12.98 31.11 -9.58
N PRO A 460 12.76 32.17 -10.38
CA PRO A 460 12.23 33.44 -9.87
C PRO A 460 10.87 33.25 -9.19
N LEU A 461 10.75 33.64 -7.92
CA LEU A 461 9.52 33.48 -7.16
C LEU A 461 9.31 34.63 -6.16
N SER A 462 8.10 35.16 -6.16
CA SER A 462 7.59 36.20 -5.28
C SER A 462 6.17 35.91 -4.82
N GLU A 463 5.67 36.57 -3.77
CA GLU A 463 4.26 36.44 -3.39
C GLU A 463 3.31 36.87 -4.50
N SER A 464 3.68 37.84 -5.35
CA SER A 464 2.85 38.26 -6.49
C SER A 464 2.60 37.16 -7.50
N ASP A 465 3.57 36.25 -7.70
CA ASP A 465 3.38 35.11 -8.60
C ASP A 465 2.29 34.16 -8.09
N VAL A 466 2.22 33.98 -6.77
CA VAL A 466 1.25 33.09 -6.11
C VAL A 466 -0.11 33.77 -5.94
N GLN A 467 -0.10 35.09 -5.70
CA GLN A 467 -1.31 35.84 -5.37
C GLN A 467 -2.33 35.86 -6.51
N VAL A 468 -1.90 35.85 -7.77
CA VAL A 468 -2.80 35.85 -8.94
C VAL A 468 -3.80 34.69 -8.89
N ASP A 469 -3.31 33.46 -8.64
CA ASP A 469 -4.18 32.28 -8.60
C ASP A 469 -4.99 32.20 -7.29
N LEU A 470 -4.44 32.70 -6.17
CA LEU A 470 -5.19 32.82 -4.92
C LEU A 470 -6.35 33.81 -5.03
N ASP A 471 -6.14 34.93 -5.71
CA ASP A 471 -7.17 35.91 -5.99
C ASP A 471 -8.27 35.30 -6.83
N ARG A 472 -7.95 34.53 -7.89
CA ARG A 472 -8.98 33.81 -8.68
C ARG A 472 -9.80 32.82 -7.86
N ARG A 473 -9.21 32.19 -6.84
CA ARG A 473 -9.88 31.20 -5.96
C ARG A 473 -10.76 31.82 -4.87
N ARG A 474 -10.46 33.08 -4.51
CA ARG A 474 -11.00 33.79 -3.35
C ARG A 474 -12.54 33.76 -3.29
N PRO A 475 -13.15 33.60 -2.10
CA PRO A 475 -14.60 33.78 -1.96
C PRO A 475 -15.02 35.25 -2.14
N GLY A 476 -16.33 35.51 -2.24
CA GLY A 476 -16.87 36.89 -2.15
C GLY A 476 -16.75 37.73 -3.41
N GLN A 477 -16.28 37.16 -4.51
CA GLN A 477 -16.03 37.90 -5.75
C GLN A 477 -17.30 38.29 -6.51
N SER A 478 -18.41 37.58 -6.28
CA SER A 478 -19.62 37.77 -7.07
C SER A 478 -20.90 37.33 -6.36
N LYS A 479 -22.05 37.76 -6.90
CA LYS A 479 -23.39 37.40 -6.41
C LYS A 479 -23.71 35.90 -6.46
N ILE A 480 -22.97 35.12 -7.26
CA ILE A 480 -23.17 33.67 -7.44
C ILE A 480 -22.21 32.82 -6.60
N THR A 481 -21.38 33.46 -5.77
CA THR A 481 -20.48 32.79 -4.82
C THR A 481 -20.85 33.19 -3.39
N THR A 482 -20.22 32.54 -2.42
CA THR A 482 -20.43 32.81 -1.00
C THR A 482 -20.06 34.27 -0.67
N PRO A 483 -20.88 35.01 0.09
CA PRO A 483 -20.59 36.40 0.47
C PRO A 483 -19.45 36.59 1.49
N ARG A 484 -18.52 35.63 1.62
CA ARG A 484 -17.36 35.76 2.52
C ARG A 484 -16.29 36.60 1.86
N ASP A 485 -15.75 37.58 2.58
CA ASP A 485 -14.72 38.49 2.06
C ASP A 485 -13.41 38.21 2.79
N GLU A 486 -12.67 37.24 2.26
CA GLU A 486 -11.33 36.88 2.76
C GLU A 486 -10.33 37.40 1.75
N THR A 487 -9.22 38.02 2.19
CA THR A 487 -8.24 38.59 1.24
C THR A 487 -7.37 37.53 0.57
N ASP A 488 -7.25 36.34 1.19
CA ASP A 488 -6.37 35.23 0.77
C ASP A 488 -4.92 35.70 0.47
N THR A 489 -4.44 36.71 1.20
CA THR A 489 -3.08 37.27 1.03
C THR A 489 -2.01 36.30 1.51
N CYS A 490 -1.08 35.92 0.65
CA CYS A 490 -0.01 34.99 1.01
C CYS A 490 1.27 35.67 1.51
N LYS A 491 2.05 34.91 2.29
CA LYS A 491 3.41 35.23 2.71
C LYS A 491 4.31 34.01 2.55
N ILE A 492 5.48 34.22 1.95
CA ILE A 492 6.51 33.18 1.82
C ILE A 492 7.50 33.36 2.98
N PHE A 493 7.70 32.30 3.77
CA PHE A 493 8.54 32.33 4.98
C PHE A 493 9.89 31.63 4.81
N SER A 494 10.04 30.74 3.83
CA SER A 494 11.27 29.98 3.60
C SER A 494 11.38 29.56 2.14
N GLY A 495 12.52 28.99 1.76
CA GLY A 495 12.74 28.37 0.45
C GLY A 495 13.03 29.36 -0.69
N VAL A 496 12.98 30.68 -0.42
CA VAL A 496 13.30 31.76 -1.37
C VAL A 496 14.36 32.68 -0.76
N PHE A 497 15.38 33.02 -1.55
CA PHE A 497 16.43 33.98 -1.22
C PHE A 497 16.69 34.88 -2.43
N GLU A 498 16.73 36.20 -2.23
CA GLU A 498 16.92 37.19 -3.30
C GLU A 498 15.96 37.02 -4.50
N GLY A 499 14.71 36.61 -4.23
CA GLY A 499 13.69 36.40 -5.25
C GLY A 499 13.84 35.11 -6.07
N LEU A 500 14.75 34.21 -5.68
CA LEU A 500 14.96 32.92 -6.32
C LEU A 500 14.66 31.77 -5.35
N THR A 501 14.09 30.68 -5.84
CA THR A 501 13.97 29.43 -5.07
C THR A 501 15.35 28.88 -4.74
N THR A 502 15.49 28.29 -3.56
CA THR A 502 16.79 27.80 -3.04
C THR A 502 17.00 26.31 -3.23
N GLY A 503 15.98 25.57 -3.69
CA GLY A 503 15.99 24.11 -3.68
C GLY A 503 15.56 23.49 -2.35
N THR A 504 15.32 24.31 -1.32
CA THR A 504 14.88 23.88 0.01
C THR A 504 13.38 24.14 0.23
N PRO A 505 12.74 23.58 1.27
CA PRO A 505 11.30 23.68 1.45
C PRO A 505 10.76 25.12 1.47
N ILE A 506 9.75 25.39 0.65
CA ILE A 506 9.05 26.68 0.57
C ILE A 506 7.82 26.62 1.48
N HIS A 507 7.78 27.49 2.48
CA HIS A 507 6.67 27.63 3.40
C HIS A 507 5.80 28.82 3.00
N VAL A 508 4.52 28.56 2.66
CA VAL A 508 3.54 29.60 2.32
C VAL A 508 2.43 29.62 3.37
N PHE A 509 2.16 30.80 3.92
CA PHE A 509 1.12 31.04 4.92
C PHE A 509 0.10 32.06 4.44
N VAL A 510 -1.17 31.81 4.76
CA VAL A 510 -2.31 32.70 4.48
C VAL A 510 -3.14 32.87 5.76
N PRO A 511 -3.24 34.09 6.33
CA PRO A 511 -4.05 34.33 7.52
C PRO A 511 -5.54 34.21 7.22
N SER A 512 -6.33 33.89 8.24
CA SER A 512 -7.79 33.91 8.18
C SER A 512 -8.32 35.21 8.81
N THR A 513 -9.19 35.95 8.10
CA THR A 513 -9.56 37.33 8.48
C THR A 513 -11.07 37.54 8.73
N ASP A 514 -11.97 36.77 8.10
CA ASP A 514 -13.44 36.91 8.25
C ASP A 514 -14.07 35.73 9.04
N GLN A 515 -13.56 35.48 10.26
CA GLN A 515 -14.09 34.42 11.13
C GLN A 515 -15.23 34.91 12.01
N ARG A 516 -16.46 34.54 11.66
CA ARG A 516 -17.65 34.74 12.51
C ARG A 516 -18.07 33.42 13.15
N GLY A 517 -17.43 33.06 14.26
CA GLY A 517 -17.73 31.81 14.98
C GLY A 517 -19.20 31.66 15.44
N ARG A 518 -19.93 32.77 15.59
CA ARG A 518 -21.35 32.78 16.00
C ARG A 518 -22.32 32.31 14.92
N ASP A 519 -21.95 32.38 13.63
CA ASP A 519 -22.83 31.96 12.52
C ASP A 519 -23.01 30.42 12.44
N TYR A 520 -22.26 29.66 13.25
CA TYR A 520 -22.17 28.20 13.19
C TYR A 520 -22.54 27.49 14.49
N SER A 521 -23.05 28.19 15.51
CA SER A 521 -23.50 27.56 16.76
C SER A 521 -24.64 26.58 16.55
N GLU A 522 -25.49 26.81 15.54
CA GLU A 522 -26.57 25.89 15.16
C GLU A 522 -26.04 24.60 14.52
N LEU A 523 -24.81 24.58 13.98
CA LEU A 523 -24.21 23.39 13.37
C LEU A 523 -23.76 22.32 14.37
N SER A 524 -23.65 22.66 15.66
CA SER A 524 -23.37 21.65 16.69
C SER A 524 -24.58 20.75 16.95
N SER A 525 -25.78 21.19 16.56
CA SER A 525 -27.04 20.52 16.87
C SER A 525 -27.30 19.25 16.06
N GLY A 526 -26.65 19.07 14.90
CA GLY A 526 -26.86 17.92 14.03
C GLY A 526 -25.71 17.66 13.05
N TYR A 527 -25.73 16.49 12.40
CA TYR A 527 -24.84 16.23 11.27
C TYR A 527 -25.39 16.89 10.00
N ARG A 528 -24.60 17.65 9.25
CA ARG A 528 -25.04 18.17 7.95
C ARG A 528 -25.13 17.03 6.94
N PRO A 529 -26.27 16.84 6.26
CA PRO A 529 -26.39 15.82 5.22
C PRO A 529 -25.32 15.99 4.13
N SER A 530 -24.73 14.87 3.70
CA SER A 530 -23.69 14.83 2.66
C SER A 530 -22.39 15.62 2.97
N HIS A 531 -22.18 16.05 4.22
CA HIS A 531 -20.90 16.56 4.72
C HIS A 531 -20.12 15.47 5.46
N ALA A 532 -18.86 15.79 5.80
CA ALA A 532 -17.96 14.90 6.52
C ALA A 532 -18.22 14.83 8.03
N ASP A 533 -19.29 15.45 8.54
CA ASP A 533 -19.55 15.61 9.97
C ASP A 533 -19.59 14.27 10.73
N ALA A 534 -20.49 13.38 10.31
CA ALA A 534 -20.66 12.07 10.95
C ALA A 534 -19.41 11.19 10.75
N THR A 535 -18.79 11.24 9.57
CA THR A 535 -17.61 10.42 9.26
C THR A 535 -16.36 10.90 10.02
N TYR A 536 -16.23 12.20 10.31
CA TYR A 536 -15.19 12.72 11.18
C TYR A 536 -15.39 12.27 12.63
N ASP A 537 -16.61 12.36 13.16
CA ASP A 537 -16.90 11.86 14.51
C ASP A 537 -16.70 10.34 14.60
N MET A 538 -17.06 9.57 13.56
CA MET A 538 -16.79 8.13 13.49
C MET A 538 -15.29 7.80 13.43
N LYS A 539 -14.52 8.55 12.63
CA LYS A 539 -13.10 8.26 12.39
C LYS A 539 -12.19 8.77 13.51
N TYR A 540 -12.45 9.98 14.00
CA TYR A 540 -11.55 10.70 14.90
C TYR A 540 -12.14 10.94 16.29
N GLY A 541 -13.43 10.68 16.51
CA GLY A 541 -14.12 10.98 17.79
C GLY A 541 -14.29 12.47 18.07
N ILE A 542 -13.70 13.34 17.25
CA ILE A 542 -13.73 14.79 17.36
C ILE A 542 -13.85 15.41 15.98
N ARG A 543 -14.69 16.44 15.87
CA ARG A 543 -14.81 17.27 14.67
C ARG A 543 -14.76 18.74 15.03
N SER A 544 -14.13 19.54 14.16
CA SER A 544 -14.30 20.99 14.20
C SER A 544 -15.66 21.35 13.63
N VAL A 545 -16.62 21.58 14.51
CA VAL A 545 -18.00 21.99 14.17
C VAL A 545 -18.01 23.29 13.35
N GLN A 546 -17.02 24.16 13.58
CA GLN A 546 -16.85 25.41 12.85
C GLN A 546 -16.27 25.14 11.45
N GLY A 547 -17.01 25.51 10.40
CA GLY A 547 -16.54 25.57 9.01
C GLY A 547 -16.15 24.27 8.31
N GLY A 548 -16.44 23.10 8.90
CA GLY A 548 -16.02 21.80 8.36
C GLY A 548 -14.55 21.44 8.63
N GLY A 549 -13.86 22.19 9.49
CA GLY A 549 -12.49 21.88 9.94
C GLY A 549 -11.50 21.73 8.78
N ARG A 550 -10.77 20.61 8.79
CA ARG A 550 -9.78 20.21 7.79
C ARG A 550 -10.37 19.81 6.44
N SER A 551 -11.60 19.31 6.41
CA SER A 551 -12.32 18.95 5.15
C SER A 551 -12.90 20.15 4.39
N SER A 552 -12.70 21.36 4.92
CA SER A 552 -13.23 22.58 4.33
C SER A 552 -12.52 22.93 3.03
N ALA A 553 -13.27 23.51 2.08
CA ALA A 553 -12.68 24.06 0.85
C ALA A 553 -11.68 25.20 1.11
N ARG A 554 -11.51 25.69 2.35
CA ARG A 554 -10.41 26.59 2.71
C ARG A 554 -9.04 25.94 2.55
N GLU A 555 -8.95 24.62 2.74
CA GLU A 555 -7.71 23.86 2.56
C GLU A 555 -7.11 24.01 1.17
N THR A 556 -7.95 24.20 0.15
CA THR A 556 -7.48 24.32 -1.24
C THR A 556 -6.66 25.59 -1.50
N ILE A 557 -6.54 26.51 -0.53
CA ILE A 557 -5.55 27.59 -0.57
C ILE A 557 -4.13 27.02 -0.65
N GLY A 558 -3.79 26.01 0.16
CA GLY A 558 -2.47 25.37 0.12
C GLY A 558 -2.19 24.69 -1.23
N ARG A 559 -3.25 24.13 -1.84
CA ARG A 559 -3.19 23.52 -3.18
C ARG A 559 -2.97 24.56 -4.27
N VAL A 560 -3.71 25.67 -4.24
CA VAL A 560 -3.59 26.75 -5.23
C VAL A 560 -2.24 27.46 -5.09
N ALA A 561 -1.79 27.73 -3.87
CA ALA A 561 -0.50 28.37 -3.64
C ALA A 561 0.66 27.54 -4.19
N SER A 562 0.65 26.23 -3.95
CA SER A 562 1.67 25.33 -4.49
C SER A 562 1.51 25.07 -5.99
N GLY A 563 0.27 25.00 -6.48
CA GLY A 563 -0.05 24.90 -7.90
C GLY A 563 0.45 26.10 -8.71
N ALA A 564 0.43 27.31 -8.16
CA ALA A 564 0.99 28.50 -8.83
C ALA A 564 2.51 28.36 -9.07
N VAL A 565 3.25 27.83 -8.08
CA VAL A 565 4.68 27.54 -8.23
C VAL A 565 4.90 26.46 -9.28
N ALA A 566 4.12 25.37 -9.25
CA ALA A 566 4.20 24.30 -10.24
C ALA A 566 3.85 24.78 -11.67
N LYS A 567 2.81 25.60 -11.82
CA LYS A 567 2.39 26.20 -13.09
C LYS A 567 3.50 27.08 -13.67
N LYS A 568 4.19 27.85 -12.83
CA LYS A 568 5.34 28.66 -13.25
C LYS A 568 6.48 27.79 -13.79
N ILE A 569 6.83 26.71 -13.09
CA ILE A 569 7.86 25.75 -13.55
C ILE A 569 7.50 25.17 -14.92
N LEU A 570 6.27 24.69 -15.08
CA LEU A 570 5.82 24.06 -16.33
C LEU A 570 5.78 25.07 -17.50
N LYS A 571 5.36 26.31 -17.23
CA LYS A 571 5.37 27.40 -18.20
C LYS A 571 6.79 27.76 -18.62
N ASP A 572 7.70 27.91 -17.68
CA ASP A 572 9.10 28.23 -17.96
C ASP A 572 9.81 27.07 -18.67
N PHE A 573 9.44 25.82 -18.37
CA PHE A 573 10.07 24.63 -18.94
C PHE A 573 9.62 24.33 -20.37
N ALA A 574 8.32 24.28 -20.65
CA ALA A 574 7.78 23.81 -21.94
C ALA A 574 6.71 24.75 -22.53
N GLY A 575 6.53 25.95 -21.97
CA GLY A 575 5.40 26.81 -22.36
C GLY A 575 4.05 26.14 -22.07
N THR A 576 3.99 25.23 -21.09
CA THR A 576 2.77 24.49 -20.76
C THR A 576 1.70 25.44 -20.24
N GLU A 577 0.54 25.44 -20.89
CA GLU A 577 -0.62 26.22 -20.48
C GLU A 577 -1.68 25.30 -19.89
N ILE A 578 -2.11 25.58 -18.66
CA ILE A 578 -3.14 24.82 -17.96
C ILE A 578 -4.32 25.74 -17.75
N LEU A 579 -5.40 25.50 -18.47
CA LEU A 579 -6.61 26.33 -18.45
C LEU A 579 -7.80 25.47 -18.05
N ALA A 580 -8.58 25.93 -17.09
CA ALA A 580 -9.85 25.29 -16.75
C ALA A 580 -11.02 26.27 -16.88
N TYR A 581 -12.20 25.74 -17.18
CA TYR A 581 -13.41 26.54 -17.32
C TYR A 581 -14.66 25.73 -16.99
N VAL A 582 -15.74 26.44 -16.69
CA VAL A 582 -17.02 25.83 -16.36
C VAL A 582 -17.74 25.43 -17.64
N SER A 583 -17.92 24.12 -17.83
CA SER A 583 -18.58 23.54 -19.00
C SER A 583 -20.02 23.10 -18.75
N GLN A 584 -20.41 22.97 -17.48
CA GLN A 584 -21.78 22.68 -17.13
C GLN A 584 -22.16 23.29 -15.77
N VAL A 585 -23.36 23.82 -15.70
CA VAL A 585 -24.05 24.12 -14.43
C VAL A 585 -25.45 23.56 -14.51
N HIS A 586 -25.79 22.68 -13.56
CA HIS A 586 -27.10 22.02 -13.53
C HIS A 586 -27.46 21.37 -14.89
N LYS A 587 -28.53 21.84 -15.55
CA LYS A 587 -29.01 21.35 -16.85
C LYS A 587 -28.44 22.14 -18.05
N VAL A 588 -27.68 23.20 -17.80
CA VAL A 588 -27.04 24.01 -18.85
C VAL A 588 -25.67 23.41 -19.13
N VAL A 589 -25.52 22.79 -20.30
CA VAL A 589 -24.32 22.07 -20.74
C VAL A 589 -23.76 22.75 -21.98
N LEU A 590 -22.47 23.09 -21.99
CA LEU A 590 -21.78 23.53 -23.21
C LEU A 590 -21.70 22.36 -24.20
N PRO A 591 -22.06 22.56 -25.49
CA PRO A 591 -21.78 21.59 -26.54
C PRO A 591 -20.27 21.32 -26.65
N GLU A 592 -19.87 20.08 -26.95
CA GLU A 592 -18.47 19.64 -26.88
C GLU A 592 -17.54 20.39 -27.86
N ASP A 593 -18.05 20.77 -29.03
CA ASP A 593 -17.29 21.44 -30.09
C ASP A 593 -17.49 22.96 -30.12
N LEU A 594 -18.24 23.53 -29.16
CA LEU A 594 -18.48 24.97 -29.14
C LEU A 594 -17.23 25.76 -28.76
N ILE A 595 -16.39 25.17 -27.90
CA ILE A 595 -15.15 25.77 -27.43
C ILE A 595 -13.99 25.06 -28.11
N ASP A 596 -13.20 25.81 -28.85
CA ASP A 596 -11.97 25.31 -29.42
C ASP A 596 -10.86 25.27 -28.35
N ASN A 597 -10.44 24.05 -28.02
CA ASN A 597 -9.42 23.80 -27.01
C ASN A 597 -8.04 24.32 -27.42
N GLU A 598 -7.77 24.59 -28.70
CA GLU A 598 -6.50 25.16 -29.17
C GLU A 598 -6.44 26.68 -28.95
N THR A 599 -7.58 27.37 -29.01
CA THR A 599 -7.61 28.84 -29.08
C THR A 599 -8.24 29.53 -27.87
N VAL A 600 -8.96 28.81 -27.00
CA VAL A 600 -9.56 29.41 -25.79
C VAL A 600 -8.50 30.09 -24.90
N THR A 601 -8.82 31.28 -24.41
CA THR A 601 -7.89 32.13 -23.65
C THR A 601 -8.34 32.32 -22.20
N LEU A 602 -7.39 32.66 -21.33
CA LEU A 602 -7.70 33.02 -19.94
C LEU A 602 -8.63 34.23 -19.84
N ASP A 603 -8.48 35.21 -20.73
CA ASP A 603 -9.32 36.42 -20.75
C ASP A 603 -10.79 36.09 -21.06
N GLN A 604 -11.04 35.18 -22.00
CA GLN A 604 -12.39 34.69 -22.27
C GLN A 604 -12.98 33.99 -21.04
N ILE A 605 -12.17 33.17 -20.35
CA ILE A 605 -12.60 32.44 -19.15
C ILE A 605 -12.91 33.42 -18.00
N GLU A 606 -12.05 34.40 -17.74
CA GLU A 606 -12.22 35.35 -16.63
C GLU A 606 -13.15 36.53 -16.97
N SER A 607 -13.65 36.63 -18.21
CA SER A 607 -14.56 37.70 -18.67
C SER A 607 -15.89 37.78 -17.91
N ASN A 608 -16.26 36.73 -17.18
CA ASN A 608 -17.53 36.62 -16.48
C ASN A 608 -17.42 35.85 -15.17
N ILE A 609 -18.39 36.08 -14.29
CA ILE A 609 -18.39 35.57 -12.91
C ILE A 609 -18.54 34.04 -12.79
N VAL A 610 -19.02 33.35 -13.83
CA VAL A 610 -19.21 31.88 -13.81
C VAL A 610 -18.03 31.15 -14.44
N ARG A 611 -17.10 31.86 -15.09
CA ARG A 611 -15.92 31.31 -15.77
C ARG A 611 -16.24 30.35 -16.91
N CYS A 612 -17.23 30.70 -17.72
CA CYS A 612 -17.57 30.01 -18.97
C CYS A 612 -17.06 30.85 -20.15
N PRO A 613 -16.26 30.30 -21.08
CA PRO A 613 -15.67 31.08 -22.18
C PRO A 613 -16.71 31.55 -23.20
N ASP A 614 -17.85 30.88 -23.31
CA ASP A 614 -18.97 31.33 -24.15
C ASP A 614 -19.90 32.28 -23.36
N PRO A 615 -20.11 33.54 -23.82
CA PRO A 615 -20.94 34.52 -23.11
C PRO A 615 -22.42 34.14 -23.00
N GLU A 616 -23.01 33.53 -24.03
CA GLU A 616 -24.44 33.17 -24.05
C GLU A 616 -24.72 32.07 -23.01
N TYR A 617 -23.88 31.05 -22.99
CA TYR A 617 -23.97 29.98 -22.00
C TYR A 617 -23.57 30.48 -20.61
N ALA A 618 -22.63 31.42 -20.49
CA ALA A 618 -22.31 32.06 -19.22
C ALA A 618 -23.55 32.72 -18.59
N GLU A 619 -24.32 33.49 -19.37
CA GLU A 619 -25.56 34.11 -18.89
C GLU A 619 -26.60 33.08 -18.46
N LYS A 620 -26.80 32.01 -19.26
CA LYS A 620 -27.71 30.90 -18.92
C LYS A 620 -27.30 30.21 -17.63
N MET A 621 -26.00 29.94 -17.45
CA MET A 621 -25.47 29.32 -16.23
C MET A 621 -25.63 30.24 -15.02
N ILE A 622 -25.36 31.54 -15.15
CA ILE A 622 -25.57 32.54 -14.09
C ILE A 622 -27.04 32.57 -13.68
N ALA A 623 -27.97 32.61 -14.65
CA ALA A 623 -29.40 32.58 -14.39
C ALA A 623 -29.82 31.29 -13.67
N ALA A 624 -29.28 30.13 -14.07
CA ALA A 624 -29.54 28.85 -13.42
C ALA A 624 -29.06 28.82 -11.96
N ILE A 625 -27.87 29.37 -11.66
CA ILE A 625 -27.36 29.47 -10.30
C ILE A 625 -28.25 30.41 -9.47
N ASP A 626 -28.61 31.56 -10.03
CA ASP A 626 -29.40 32.57 -9.32
C ASP A 626 -30.81 32.06 -8.98
N ALA A 627 -31.47 31.37 -9.92
CA ALA A 627 -32.78 30.77 -9.71
C ALA A 627 -32.78 29.78 -8.54
N VAL A 628 -31.69 29.03 -8.35
CA VAL A 628 -31.56 28.06 -7.25
C VAL A 628 -31.13 28.73 -5.94
N ARG A 629 -30.30 29.77 -6.02
CA ARG A 629 -29.90 30.62 -4.88
C ARG A 629 -31.10 31.28 -4.20
N VAL A 630 -32.00 31.89 -4.97
CA VAL A 630 -33.17 32.63 -4.45
C VAL A 630 -34.12 31.73 -3.66
N ARG A 631 -34.22 30.45 -4.02
CA ARG A 631 -35.02 29.43 -3.30
C ARG A 631 -34.26 28.72 -2.18
N GLY A 632 -33.07 29.22 -1.81
CA GLY A 632 -32.28 28.72 -0.69
C GLY A 632 -31.67 27.34 -0.90
N ASP A 633 -31.32 26.99 -2.14
CA ASP A 633 -30.86 25.67 -2.56
C ASP A 633 -29.51 25.78 -3.32
N SER A 634 -28.96 24.66 -3.83
CA SER A 634 -27.67 24.66 -4.56
C SER A 634 -27.67 23.77 -5.80
N VAL A 635 -26.69 23.99 -6.69
CA VAL A 635 -26.45 23.18 -7.90
C VAL A 635 -24.99 22.77 -8.04
N GLY A 636 -24.78 21.62 -8.67
CA GLY A 636 -23.47 21.15 -9.11
C GLY A 636 -23.20 21.50 -10.57
N GLY A 637 -22.13 20.92 -11.12
CA GLY A 637 -21.70 21.19 -12.48
C GLY A 637 -20.40 20.48 -12.84
N VAL A 638 -19.83 20.85 -13.98
CA VAL A 638 -18.62 20.25 -14.54
C VAL A 638 -17.61 21.35 -14.86
N VAL A 639 -16.36 21.11 -14.49
CA VAL A 639 -15.19 21.89 -14.94
C VAL A 639 -14.48 21.09 -16.01
N THR A 640 -14.24 21.69 -17.17
CA THR A 640 -13.30 21.16 -18.17
C THR A 640 -11.93 21.75 -17.89
N CYS A 641 -10.88 20.95 -17.97
CA CYS A 641 -9.50 21.39 -17.89
C CYS A 641 -8.75 20.90 -19.12
N ILE A 642 -7.98 21.81 -19.73
CA ILE A 642 -7.11 21.52 -20.85
C ILE A 642 -5.66 21.82 -20.48
N VAL A 643 -4.73 21.04 -21.03
CA VAL A 643 -3.30 21.29 -20.94
C VAL A 643 -2.72 21.34 -22.34
N ARG A 644 -2.21 22.50 -22.74
CA ARG A 644 -1.45 22.67 -23.98
C ARG A 644 0.03 22.57 -23.69
N ASN A 645 0.80 22.14 -24.68
CA ASN A 645 2.25 21.98 -24.59
C ASN A 645 2.66 21.14 -23.36
N CYS A 646 1.93 20.04 -23.12
CA CYS A 646 2.34 19.09 -22.11
C CYS A 646 3.62 18.40 -22.57
N PRO A 647 4.67 18.30 -21.74
CA PRO A 647 5.87 17.55 -22.10
C PRO A 647 5.51 16.14 -22.55
N ARG A 648 6.10 15.66 -23.64
CA ARG A 648 5.82 14.33 -24.20
C ARG A 648 6.56 13.27 -23.40
N GLY A 649 5.95 12.10 -23.24
CA GLY A 649 6.61 10.97 -22.57
C GLY A 649 6.57 10.98 -21.03
N ILE A 650 5.90 11.92 -20.37
CA ILE A 650 5.74 11.89 -18.90
C ILE A 650 4.58 10.96 -18.48
N GLY A 651 4.75 10.25 -17.37
CA GLY A 651 3.78 9.28 -16.84
C GLY A 651 4.40 7.90 -16.61
N SER A 652 3.57 6.93 -16.26
CA SER A 652 3.98 5.53 -16.02
C SER A 652 2.99 4.54 -16.64
N PRO A 653 3.40 3.30 -16.98
CA PRO A 653 2.54 2.39 -17.74
C PRO A 653 1.57 1.52 -16.91
N VAL A 654 1.70 1.45 -15.57
CA VAL A 654 0.98 0.45 -14.75
C VAL A 654 0.12 1.05 -13.64
N PHE A 655 0.67 1.31 -12.45
CA PHE A 655 -0.10 1.77 -11.29
C PHE A 655 -0.18 3.29 -11.21
N ASP A 656 0.91 3.97 -11.52
CA ASP A 656 1.04 5.43 -11.44
C ASP A 656 0.83 6.09 -12.81
N LYS A 657 -0.13 5.57 -13.59
CA LYS A 657 -0.50 6.13 -14.91
C LYS A 657 -0.84 7.61 -14.78
N LEU A 658 -0.46 8.42 -15.77
CA LEU A 658 -0.68 9.85 -15.71
C LEU A 658 -2.17 10.20 -15.52
N GLU A 659 -3.07 9.54 -16.24
CA GLU A 659 -4.52 9.71 -16.07
C GLU A 659 -5.02 9.23 -14.70
N ALA A 660 -4.35 8.25 -14.08
CA ALA A 660 -4.70 7.76 -12.75
C ALA A 660 -4.27 8.76 -11.65
N GLU A 661 -3.08 9.35 -11.76
CA GLU A 661 -2.61 10.40 -10.86
C GLU A 661 -3.42 11.69 -11.04
N LEU A 662 -3.78 12.07 -12.27
CA LEU A 662 -4.71 13.17 -12.53
C LEU A 662 -6.10 12.90 -11.93
N ALA A 663 -6.61 11.67 -12.07
CA ALA A 663 -7.89 11.28 -11.47
C ALA A 663 -7.85 11.36 -9.94
N LYS A 664 -6.78 10.90 -9.30
CA LYS A 664 -6.55 11.02 -7.85
C LYS A 664 -6.48 12.48 -7.41
N ALA A 665 -5.76 13.32 -8.15
CA ALA A 665 -5.71 14.77 -7.92
C ALA A 665 -7.12 15.38 -7.95
N ALA A 666 -7.88 15.13 -9.02
CA ALA A 666 -9.24 15.65 -9.19
C ALA A 666 -10.22 15.10 -8.13
N MET A 667 -10.21 13.80 -7.89
CA MET A 667 -11.12 13.14 -6.93
C MET A 667 -10.80 13.46 -5.47
N SER A 668 -9.60 13.98 -5.18
CA SER A 668 -9.25 14.50 -3.85
C SER A 668 -9.82 15.89 -3.55
N LEU A 669 -10.43 16.57 -4.53
CA LEU A 669 -11.02 17.89 -4.36
C LEU A 669 -12.38 17.83 -3.62
N PRO A 670 -12.74 18.86 -2.83
CA PRO A 670 -14.05 18.92 -2.21
C PRO A 670 -15.18 18.88 -3.24
N ALA A 671 -16.24 18.13 -2.92
CA ALA A 671 -17.45 17.97 -3.73
C ALA A 671 -17.28 17.25 -5.08
N THR A 672 -16.11 16.72 -5.45
CA THR A 672 -15.98 15.94 -6.69
C THR A 672 -16.64 14.56 -6.57
N LYS A 673 -17.17 14.10 -7.71
CA LYS A 673 -17.90 12.83 -7.84
C LYS A 673 -17.62 12.06 -9.13
N GLY A 674 -16.95 12.68 -10.09
CA GLY A 674 -16.58 12.02 -11.33
C GLY A 674 -15.40 12.70 -11.98
N PHE A 675 -14.65 11.90 -12.73
CA PHE A 675 -13.54 12.31 -13.56
C PHE A 675 -13.69 11.60 -14.91
N GLN A 676 -13.51 12.35 -15.98
CA GLN A 676 -13.47 11.84 -17.35
C GLN A 676 -12.24 12.38 -18.04
N PHE A 677 -11.73 11.61 -18.99
CA PHE A 677 -10.52 11.92 -19.70
C PHE A 677 -10.68 11.57 -21.19
N GLY A 678 -10.21 12.45 -22.09
CA GLY A 678 -10.45 12.33 -23.52
C GLY A 678 -11.94 12.20 -23.85
N SER A 679 -12.29 11.19 -24.64
CA SER A 679 -13.68 10.83 -24.98
C SER A 679 -14.54 10.43 -23.76
N GLY A 680 -13.91 10.18 -22.60
CA GLY A 680 -14.59 9.86 -21.35
C GLY A 680 -15.55 8.67 -21.47
N PHE A 681 -16.73 8.81 -20.88
CA PHE A 681 -17.78 7.79 -20.97
C PHE A 681 -18.42 7.73 -22.37
N ALA A 682 -18.32 8.78 -23.20
CA ALA A 682 -18.86 8.74 -24.56
C ALA A 682 -18.06 7.76 -25.45
N GLY A 683 -16.78 7.55 -25.15
CA GLY A 683 -15.94 6.57 -25.84
C GLY A 683 -16.44 5.13 -25.73
N THR A 684 -17.23 4.77 -24.70
CA THR A 684 -17.75 3.40 -24.53
C THR A 684 -18.81 3.01 -25.56
N PHE A 685 -19.30 3.98 -26.34
CA PHE A 685 -20.28 3.75 -27.41
C PHE A 685 -19.62 3.58 -28.79
N LEU A 686 -18.30 3.76 -28.89
CA LEU A 686 -17.55 3.71 -30.14
C LEU A 686 -16.90 2.33 -30.33
N THR A 687 -16.80 1.89 -31.58
CA THR A 687 -15.95 0.75 -31.97
C THR A 687 -14.48 1.17 -31.99
N GLY A 688 -13.56 0.20 -31.98
CA GLY A 688 -12.12 0.51 -32.04
C GLY A 688 -11.72 1.33 -33.27
N SER A 689 -12.29 1.04 -34.44
CA SER A 689 -12.05 1.82 -35.67
C SER A 689 -12.57 3.27 -35.59
N GLU A 690 -13.60 3.52 -34.77
CA GLU A 690 -14.13 4.86 -34.55
C GLU A 690 -13.41 5.59 -33.41
N HIS A 691 -12.84 4.87 -32.44
CA HIS A 691 -12.18 5.46 -31.28
C HIS A 691 -10.69 5.76 -31.53
N ASN A 692 -9.99 4.86 -32.24
CA ASN A 692 -8.55 4.95 -32.41
C ASN A 692 -8.10 6.30 -32.99
N ASP A 693 -7.06 6.86 -32.38
CA ASP A 693 -6.41 8.08 -32.83
C ASP A 693 -5.28 7.72 -33.79
N GLU A 694 -5.50 7.90 -35.09
CA GLU A 694 -4.52 7.56 -36.13
C GLU A 694 -3.28 8.45 -36.05
N PHE A 695 -2.09 7.83 -36.07
CA PHE A 695 -0.82 8.55 -36.03
C PHE A 695 -0.43 9.12 -37.39
N TYR A 696 0.23 10.27 -37.37
CA TYR A 696 0.89 10.86 -38.53
C TYR A 696 2.13 11.65 -38.11
N ILE A 697 2.98 11.98 -39.07
CA ILE A 697 4.13 12.86 -38.86
C ILE A 697 3.75 14.28 -39.29
N ASP A 698 3.91 15.25 -38.38
CA ASP A 698 3.66 16.67 -38.68
C ASP A 698 4.79 17.29 -39.52
N GLU A 699 4.62 18.56 -39.90
CA GLU A 699 5.60 19.30 -40.72
C GLU A 699 6.96 19.50 -40.03
N HIS A 700 7.03 19.29 -38.71
CA HIS A 700 8.24 19.38 -37.90
C HIS A 700 8.85 18.00 -37.59
N GLY A 701 8.35 16.93 -38.22
CA GLY A 701 8.86 15.57 -38.01
C GLY A 701 8.35 14.88 -36.74
N ARG A 702 7.37 15.45 -36.04
CA ARG A 702 6.85 14.90 -34.78
C ARG A 702 5.71 13.93 -35.00
N THR A 703 5.68 12.87 -34.21
CA THR A 703 4.53 11.94 -34.19
C THR A 703 3.34 12.58 -33.47
N ARG A 704 2.24 12.77 -34.20
CA ARG A 704 0.97 13.35 -33.74
C ARG A 704 -0.21 12.46 -34.06
N THR A 705 -1.39 12.78 -33.53
CA THR A 705 -2.62 12.05 -33.85
C THR A 705 -3.67 12.88 -34.57
N ARG A 706 -4.39 12.28 -35.53
CA ARG A 706 -5.43 12.94 -36.34
C ARG A 706 -6.65 13.36 -35.53
N THR A 707 -6.94 12.61 -34.48
CA THR A 707 -7.98 12.88 -33.49
C THR A 707 -7.36 12.79 -32.09
N ASN A 708 -8.07 13.28 -31.09
CA ASN A 708 -7.60 13.28 -29.70
C ASN A 708 -8.64 12.66 -28.75
N ARG A 709 -9.16 11.48 -29.11
CA ARG A 709 -10.13 10.75 -28.28
C ARG A 709 -9.47 10.10 -27.06
N SER A 710 -8.20 9.77 -27.15
CA SER A 710 -7.32 9.45 -26.03
C SER A 710 -7.12 10.63 -25.10
N GLY A 711 -7.33 11.87 -25.55
CA GLY A 711 -7.28 13.06 -24.70
C GLY A 711 -5.89 13.44 -24.25
N GLY A 712 -4.84 13.16 -25.03
CA GLY A 712 -3.46 13.55 -24.76
C GLY A 712 -2.60 12.53 -24.00
N ILE A 713 -3.17 11.38 -23.61
CA ILE A 713 -2.46 10.34 -22.86
C ILE A 713 -2.81 8.96 -23.44
N GLN A 714 -1.78 8.17 -23.76
CA GLN A 714 -1.91 6.81 -24.27
C GLN A 714 -1.00 5.89 -23.46
N GLY A 715 -1.54 4.75 -23.00
CA GLY A 715 -0.77 3.78 -22.21
C GLY A 715 -0.26 4.31 -20.86
N GLY A 716 -0.88 5.35 -20.29
CA GLY A 716 -0.41 5.97 -19.06
C GLY A 716 0.59 7.11 -19.23
N ILE A 717 0.92 7.46 -20.47
CA ILE A 717 2.01 8.36 -20.85
C ILE A 717 1.48 9.46 -21.78
N SER A 718 1.88 10.72 -21.56
CA SER A 718 1.47 11.85 -22.40
C SER A 718 2.02 11.75 -23.82
N ASN A 719 1.16 11.84 -24.84
CA ASN A 719 1.54 11.71 -26.24
C ASN A 719 1.90 13.04 -26.92
N GLY A 720 1.58 14.17 -26.29
CA GLY A 720 1.88 15.53 -26.77
C GLY A 720 0.69 16.29 -27.33
N GLU A 721 -0.43 15.62 -27.55
CA GLU A 721 -1.70 16.28 -27.83
C GLU A 721 -2.26 16.95 -26.57
N ILE A 722 -3.24 17.84 -26.75
CA ILE A 722 -3.89 18.52 -25.63
C ILE A 722 -4.43 17.50 -24.63
N ILE A 723 -4.02 17.62 -23.36
CA ILE A 723 -4.63 16.83 -22.31
C ILE A 723 -6.01 17.42 -22.02
N ASN A 724 -7.08 16.66 -22.24
CA ASN A 724 -8.47 17.12 -22.01
C ASN A 724 -9.17 16.26 -20.97
N MET A 725 -9.67 16.89 -19.91
CA MET A 725 -10.35 16.21 -18.81
C MET A 725 -11.57 16.99 -18.30
N ARG A 726 -12.54 16.27 -17.75
CA ARG A 726 -13.75 16.84 -17.14
C ARG A 726 -13.94 16.33 -15.72
N ILE A 727 -14.21 17.26 -14.80
CA ILE A 727 -14.34 17.00 -13.37
C ILE A 727 -15.75 17.38 -12.93
N ALA A 728 -16.50 16.39 -12.43
CA ALA A 728 -17.88 16.57 -11.99
C ALA A 728 -17.96 16.89 -10.49
N PHE A 729 -18.65 17.98 -10.15
CA PHE A 729 -18.88 18.44 -8.78
C PHE A 729 -20.36 18.30 -8.41
N LYS A 730 -20.64 17.72 -7.25
CA LYS A 730 -21.99 17.68 -6.68
C LYS A 730 -22.44 19.07 -6.20
N PRO A 731 -23.76 19.29 -6.02
CA PRO A 731 -24.26 20.50 -5.36
C PRO A 731 -23.68 20.70 -3.96
N THR A 732 -23.53 21.97 -3.55
CA THR A 732 -23.13 22.35 -2.20
C THR A 732 -24.10 21.78 -1.18
N SER A 733 -23.60 21.00 -0.22
CA SER A 733 -24.48 20.23 0.66
C SER A 733 -25.10 21.06 1.79
N THR A 734 -24.54 22.22 2.11
CA THR A 734 -25.17 23.16 3.04
C THR A 734 -26.10 24.11 2.28
N ILE A 735 -27.41 24.00 2.55
CA ILE A 735 -28.48 24.78 1.94
C ILE A 735 -29.40 25.36 3.02
N ALA A 736 -30.18 26.38 2.69
CA ALA A 736 -31.05 27.10 3.64
C ALA A 736 -32.38 26.36 3.91
N LYS A 737 -32.71 25.37 3.08
CA LYS A 737 -33.86 24.48 3.28
C LYS A 737 -33.67 23.60 4.50
N GLU A 738 -34.78 23.26 5.14
CA GLU A 738 -34.81 22.29 6.23
C GLU A 738 -34.45 20.91 5.71
N GLN A 739 -33.59 20.20 6.46
CA GLN A 739 -33.14 18.87 6.10
C GLN A 739 -33.26 17.95 7.31
N ASN A 740 -33.83 16.77 7.09
CA ASN A 740 -33.86 15.71 8.09
C ASN A 740 -32.46 15.15 8.31
N THR A 741 -32.06 15.01 9.57
CA THR A 741 -30.76 14.46 9.93
C THR A 741 -30.81 13.85 11.34
N VAL A 742 -29.65 13.43 11.84
CA VAL A 742 -29.48 12.94 13.21
C VAL A 742 -28.43 13.77 13.95
N THR A 743 -28.61 13.86 15.26
CA THR A 743 -27.66 14.42 16.21
C THR A 743 -26.52 13.44 16.49
N ARG A 744 -25.47 13.92 17.19
CA ARG A 744 -24.40 13.04 17.69
C ARG A 744 -24.92 11.91 18.59
N ASP A 745 -26.00 12.18 19.32
CA ASP A 745 -26.70 11.24 20.21
C ASP A 745 -27.66 10.28 19.47
N LYS A 746 -27.58 10.23 18.12
CA LYS A 746 -28.42 9.37 17.26
C LYS A 746 -29.92 9.65 17.36
N LYS A 747 -30.30 10.86 17.79
CA LYS A 747 -31.70 11.32 17.75
C LYS A 747 -31.98 11.99 16.43
N GLU A 748 -33.11 11.66 15.82
CA GLU A 748 -33.62 12.37 14.64
C GLU A 748 -33.87 13.84 14.97
N THR A 749 -33.54 14.72 14.03
CA THR A 749 -33.73 16.16 14.15
C THR A 749 -33.86 16.80 12.77
N ILE A 750 -34.29 18.05 12.75
CA ILE A 750 -34.33 18.87 11.54
C ILE A 750 -33.23 19.91 11.66
N LEU A 751 -32.32 19.91 10.68
CA LEU A 751 -31.27 20.91 10.59
C LEU A 751 -31.68 21.97 9.58
N ARG A 752 -31.67 23.23 10.02
CA ARG A 752 -31.81 24.39 9.17
C ARG A 752 -30.56 25.23 9.33
N VAL A 753 -29.70 25.23 8.32
CA VAL A 753 -28.45 26.00 8.41
C VAL A 753 -28.71 27.42 7.93
N ARG A 754 -28.51 28.38 8.82
CA ARG A 754 -28.44 29.81 8.48
C ARG A 754 -26.98 30.15 8.17
N GLY A 755 -26.72 30.82 7.05
CA GLY A 755 -25.34 31.23 6.74
C GLY A 755 -25.03 31.47 5.27
N ARG A 756 -23.79 31.89 5.05
CA ARG A 756 -23.19 32.21 3.74
C ARG A 756 -22.64 30.94 3.10
N HIS A 757 -23.35 30.38 2.13
CA HIS A 757 -22.97 29.17 1.39
C HIS A 757 -22.92 29.42 -0.11
N ASP A 758 -22.01 28.73 -0.80
CA ASP A 758 -21.93 28.80 -2.26
C ASP A 758 -23.18 28.12 -2.87
N PRO A 759 -24.00 28.82 -3.68
CA PRO A 759 -25.09 28.17 -4.42
C PRO A 759 -24.55 27.25 -5.52
N CYS A 760 -23.30 27.47 -5.97
CA CYS A 760 -22.55 26.59 -6.85
C CYS A 760 -21.05 26.74 -6.57
N VAL A 761 -20.33 25.64 -6.34
CA VAL A 761 -18.88 25.65 -6.06
C VAL A 761 -18.01 25.74 -7.33
N VAL A 762 -18.59 25.42 -8.48
CA VAL A 762 -17.88 25.14 -9.73
C VAL A 762 -17.06 26.33 -10.25
N PRO A 763 -17.55 27.59 -10.23
CA PRO A 763 -16.72 28.73 -10.65
C PRO A 763 -15.44 28.89 -9.84
N ARG A 764 -15.50 28.61 -8.53
CA ARG A 764 -14.34 28.67 -7.63
C ARG A 764 -13.44 27.43 -7.72
N ALA A 765 -13.95 26.34 -8.29
CA ALA A 765 -13.17 25.13 -8.50
C ALA A 765 -12.18 25.26 -9.67
N VAL A 766 -12.41 26.17 -10.62
CA VAL A 766 -11.54 26.41 -11.78
C VAL A 766 -10.05 26.55 -11.42
N PRO A 767 -9.61 27.55 -10.62
CA PRO A 767 -8.20 27.69 -10.27
C PRO A 767 -7.68 26.53 -9.39
N VAL A 768 -8.57 25.82 -8.68
CA VAL A 768 -8.20 24.68 -7.85
C VAL A 768 -7.91 23.43 -8.71
N VAL A 769 -8.68 23.23 -9.79
CA VAL A 769 -8.45 22.16 -10.77
C VAL A 769 -7.13 22.39 -11.48
N GLU A 770 -6.90 23.59 -12.01
CA GLU A 770 -5.62 23.96 -12.65
C GLU A 770 -4.43 23.69 -11.73
N ALA A 771 -4.54 24.08 -10.46
CA ALA A 771 -3.50 23.87 -9.47
C ALA A 771 -3.18 22.38 -9.27
N MET A 772 -4.19 21.53 -9.08
CA MET A 772 -3.96 20.09 -8.89
C MET A 772 -3.39 19.40 -10.13
N VAL A 773 -3.80 19.82 -11.33
CA VAL A 773 -3.21 19.33 -12.59
C VAL A 773 -1.74 19.75 -12.67
N SER A 774 -1.43 21.01 -12.36
CA SER A 774 -0.04 21.52 -12.33
C SER A 774 0.85 20.72 -11.38
N LEU A 775 0.34 20.37 -10.18
CA LEU A 775 1.08 19.57 -9.20
C LEU A 775 1.40 18.16 -9.71
N VAL A 776 0.48 17.51 -10.41
CA VAL A 776 0.73 16.18 -10.99
C VAL A 776 1.77 16.28 -12.10
N LEU A 777 1.63 17.24 -13.02
CA LEU A 777 2.51 17.36 -14.17
C LEU A 777 3.95 17.69 -13.77
N VAL A 778 4.17 18.58 -12.80
CA VAL A 778 5.53 18.90 -12.33
C VAL A 778 6.17 17.71 -11.61
N ASP A 779 5.39 16.95 -10.83
CA ASP A 779 5.88 15.75 -10.14
C ASP A 779 6.31 14.67 -11.14
N GLN A 780 5.51 14.44 -12.18
CA GLN A 780 5.81 13.49 -13.25
C GLN A 780 6.96 13.95 -14.15
N LEU A 781 7.10 15.26 -14.40
CA LEU A 781 8.25 15.82 -15.08
C LEU A 781 9.55 15.56 -14.31
N MET A 782 9.54 15.80 -12.99
CA MET A 782 10.70 15.52 -12.14
C MET A 782 11.03 14.01 -12.09
N ALA A 783 10.01 13.15 -12.01
CA ALA A 783 10.19 11.70 -12.08
C ALA A 783 10.87 11.27 -13.39
N GLN A 784 10.41 11.81 -14.52
CA GLN A 784 10.98 11.55 -15.83
C GLN A 784 12.47 11.93 -15.88
N TYR A 785 12.83 13.11 -15.36
CA TYR A 785 14.24 13.51 -15.31
C TYR A 785 15.09 12.57 -14.45
N ALA A 786 14.58 12.19 -13.28
CA ALA A 786 15.30 11.32 -12.36
C ALA A 786 15.51 9.91 -12.92
N GLN A 787 14.54 9.37 -13.66
CA GLN A 787 14.56 8.00 -14.15
C GLN A 787 15.16 7.86 -15.56
N CYS A 788 14.76 8.74 -16.48
CA CYS A 788 15.01 8.57 -17.91
C CYS A 788 16.08 9.50 -18.47
N ASN A 789 16.42 10.59 -17.76
CA ASN A 789 17.42 11.56 -18.22
C ASN A 789 18.68 11.57 -17.34
N LEU A 790 18.88 10.51 -16.54
CA LEU A 790 20.14 10.29 -15.82
C LEU A 790 21.29 9.98 -16.79
N PHE A 791 20.98 9.38 -17.94
CA PHE A 791 21.90 9.13 -19.05
C PHE A 791 21.43 9.87 -20.30
N PRO A 792 22.32 10.13 -21.29
CA PRO A 792 21.94 10.72 -22.57
C PRO A 792 20.83 9.92 -23.26
N VAL A 793 19.87 10.65 -23.83
CA VAL A 793 18.74 10.08 -24.58
C VAL A 793 19.26 9.56 -25.92
N ASN A 794 18.88 8.34 -26.31
CA ASN A 794 19.20 7.81 -27.63
C ASN A 794 18.27 8.43 -28.67
N SER A 795 18.74 9.42 -29.42
CA SER A 795 17.93 10.17 -30.40
C SER A 795 17.40 9.33 -31.56
N ASP A 796 17.96 8.14 -31.82
CA ASP A 796 17.47 7.24 -32.86
C ASP A 796 16.21 6.48 -32.41
N LEU A 797 16.01 6.35 -31.10
CA LEU A 797 14.92 5.57 -30.49
C LEU A 797 13.97 6.40 -29.62
N GLN A 798 14.41 7.57 -29.16
CA GLN A 798 13.73 8.37 -28.16
C GLN A 798 13.65 9.83 -28.59
N GLU A 799 12.44 10.37 -28.56
CA GLU A 799 12.23 11.81 -28.70
C GLU A 799 12.54 12.50 -27.37
N PRO A 800 13.32 13.58 -27.37
CA PRO A 800 13.79 14.14 -26.12
C PRO A 800 12.75 15.18 -25.64
N LEU A 801 12.55 15.34 -24.32
CA LEU A 801 11.42 16.09 -23.72
C LEU A 801 11.09 17.47 -24.34
N LEU A 802 12.12 18.25 -24.68
CA LEU A 802 12.03 19.51 -25.42
C LEU A 802 12.80 19.44 -26.74
N PRO A 803 12.37 20.14 -27.80
CA PRO A 803 13.18 20.35 -29.01
C PRO A 803 14.55 20.98 -28.71
N SER A 804 15.54 20.72 -29.56
CA SER A 804 16.94 21.18 -29.39
C SER A 804 17.08 22.72 -29.37
N GLU A 805 16.29 23.44 -30.17
CA GLU A 805 16.29 24.91 -30.22
C GLU A 805 15.73 25.53 -28.92
N GLU A 806 14.71 24.91 -28.31
CA GLU A 806 14.09 25.37 -27.07
C GLU A 806 14.96 25.08 -25.83
N ARG A 807 15.71 23.97 -25.83
CA ARG A 807 16.72 23.68 -24.78
C ARG A 807 17.84 24.73 -24.74
N ARG A 808 18.29 25.19 -25.91
CA ARG A 808 19.32 26.24 -26.04
C ARG A 808 18.82 27.59 -25.53
N ALA A 809 17.54 27.92 -25.76
CA ALA A 809 16.92 29.15 -25.25
C ALA A 809 16.77 29.17 -23.71
N LEU A 810 16.64 27.99 -23.07
CA LEU A 810 16.47 27.84 -21.63
C LEU A 810 17.78 27.73 -20.84
N GLY A 811 18.95 27.74 -21.50
CA GLY A 811 20.24 27.62 -20.82
C GLY A 811 20.49 26.26 -20.15
N VAL A 812 19.78 25.20 -20.58
CA VAL A 812 19.84 23.84 -19.99
C VAL A 812 21.00 23.01 -20.58
N VAL A 813 22.00 23.65 -21.19
CA VAL A 813 23.17 22.94 -21.73
C VAL A 813 24.15 22.66 -20.58
N VAL A 814 24.14 21.43 -20.08
CA VAL A 814 25.35 20.77 -19.63
C VAL A 814 25.64 19.71 -20.69
N GLU A 815 26.16 20.13 -21.83
CA GLU A 815 26.95 19.22 -22.67
C GLU A 815 28.21 18.93 -21.84
N LEU A 816 28.23 17.78 -21.17
CA LEU A 816 29.49 17.17 -20.80
C LEU A 816 30.04 16.57 -22.09
N ASP A 817 30.70 17.40 -22.89
CA ASP A 817 31.58 16.89 -23.91
C ASP A 817 32.66 16.06 -23.20
N PHE A 818 32.78 14.79 -23.58
CA PHE A 818 33.80 13.90 -23.02
C PHE A 818 35.23 14.41 -23.28
N GLU A 819 35.40 15.37 -24.19
CA GLU A 819 36.67 16.07 -24.44
C GLU A 819 37.05 17.02 -23.29
N ASP A 820 36.10 17.63 -22.58
CA ASP A 820 36.37 18.59 -21.49
C ASP A 820 36.78 17.91 -20.16
N VAL A 821 36.57 16.60 -20.02
CA VAL A 821 37.00 15.83 -18.83
C VAL A 821 38.52 15.58 -18.86
N VAL A 822 39.16 15.69 -20.01
CA VAL A 822 40.61 15.52 -20.15
C VAL A 822 41.38 16.75 -19.66
N ASP A 823 40.77 17.94 -19.66
CA ASP A 823 41.43 19.19 -19.21
C ASP A 823 41.37 19.41 -17.69
N VAL A 824 40.54 18.67 -16.94
CA VAL A 824 40.36 18.84 -15.48
C VAL A 824 41.33 17.98 -14.66
N VAL A 825 41.98 16.98 -15.27
CA VAL A 825 43.07 16.24 -14.65
C VAL A 825 44.37 16.80 -15.19
N GLY A 826 44.94 17.79 -14.49
CA GLY A 826 46.21 18.42 -14.85
C GLY A 826 47.35 17.40 -14.99
N VAL A 827 47.52 16.86 -16.19
CA VAL A 827 48.73 16.18 -16.63
C VAL A 827 49.50 17.22 -17.43
N GLU A 828 50.42 17.90 -16.75
CA GLU A 828 51.46 18.67 -17.44
C GLU A 828 52.20 17.72 -18.39
N GLY A 829 52.37 18.19 -19.62
CA GLY A 829 53.02 17.45 -20.69
C GLY A 829 54.42 16.98 -20.30
N ASP A 830 54.61 15.68 -20.36
CA ASP A 830 55.69 15.01 -21.08
C ASP A 830 55.50 13.50 -20.86
N VAL A 831 55.70 12.72 -21.92
CA VAL A 831 55.59 11.25 -21.98
C VAL A 831 54.15 10.74 -22.16
N ILE A 832 53.76 10.52 -23.42
CA ILE A 832 53.37 9.22 -24.02
C ILE A 832 53.24 9.50 -25.53
N GLU A 833 54.37 9.43 -26.24
CA GLU A 833 54.35 8.89 -27.60
C GLU A 833 54.24 7.37 -27.45
N ASP A 834 53.50 6.74 -28.36
CA ASP A 834 53.19 5.30 -28.43
C ASP A 834 52.16 4.78 -27.43
N MET A 835 50.88 4.86 -27.81
CA MET A 835 49.96 3.72 -27.68
C MET A 835 48.80 3.89 -28.67
N GLU A 836 48.81 3.08 -29.72
CA GLU A 836 47.63 2.77 -30.53
C GLU A 836 46.50 2.31 -29.60
N VAL A 837 45.35 2.98 -29.66
CA VAL A 837 44.12 2.46 -29.08
C VAL A 837 43.16 2.18 -30.23
N ASP A 838 43.11 0.90 -30.57
CA ASP A 838 42.13 0.31 -31.47
C ASP A 838 40.70 0.71 -31.07
N ALA A 839 39.92 1.00 -32.10
CA ALA A 839 38.49 1.20 -32.03
C ALA A 839 37.79 0.06 -31.29
N PHE A 840 36.97 0.41 -30.30
CA PHE A 840 35.85 -0.43 -29.89
C PHE A 840 34.57 0.39 -30.01
N GLU A 841 33.75 0.00 -30.98
CA GLU A 841 32.32 0.29 -31.04
C GLU A 841 31.66 -0.11 -29.73
N TYR A 842 30.83 0.78 -29.17
CA TYR A 842 29.59 0.45 -28.47
C TYR A 842 28.60 1.62 -28.50
#